data_AF-A0A962VNQ3-F1
#
_entry.id   AF-A0A962VNQ3-F1
#
_cell.length_a   1.000
_cell.length_b   1.000
_cell.length_c   1.000
_cell.angle_alpha   90.00
_cell.angle_beta   90.00
_cell.angle_gamma   90.00
#
_symmetry.space_group_name_H-M   'P 1'
#
loop_
_entity.id
_entity.type
_entity.pdbx_description
1 polymer ?
#
loop_
_entity_poly.entity_id
_entity_poly.type
_entity_poly.pdbx_seq_one_letter_code
_entity_poly.pdbx_strand_id
1 'polypeptide(L)'
;MLCTAALADPVWVVDPGSPGPDLPPQGRSLFDHLTISNGEQVIPYPFEQLVTAIGARLDADSAYLGQPVKQVLIPLGRSLQREAAAPDFFHSPRIVLAVDSEPAADAGLLLRDRLFIGYLEAADVLEIISYNEQAARFEFQVVRDYRAGGQPQVTYARRVVCMACHQNAAPIFARPLWDETNASREVADRLEHVGSDFHGIPVTGGVDIAYAIDNATDRANAFALTQKLWLEACGLGDAADACRRALFIRTLQSALNGGRGFERVSDSYQSALRAVMSRRSLQAWPDGLLISDADIVNRRPLAGLATPAGGDDADRLLQQADVDGRSEPLMPRPAAAVWTPEADDLVERAVTGLTQFIAAADLQRIDQRLAQSPTSGTSLSADCDAVGTPADGNERIKVVCQGADIELRGLIQRDAAGNTLSGRMRSVRIADTEFGALSVGGSADGAGVLHVTLQYPESPLRPRFANADALAGLTLRRHASGNGKATIEVQRRHESVLLSDAVERTAGQSGALFEQRPFLRAALMPALFRELGITTGDWCCADDGSVSPPRVAQVTEPPDDPLLAPFFKVCGACHRSDEPFPPNFLAGSAGQARRTLAHCAERIQYRLGMWDLAPSQRPKSTMPPHHAGSLEGARLGQWMDGLLKELREALTGVTSDAGVPLPSTAQALDKPYYTLRRCLPAG
;
A
#
# COMPACT_ATOMS: atom_id res chain seq x y z
N MET A 1 20.75 42.72 -17.28
CA MET A 1 20.54 41.63 -16.32
C MET A 1 19.16 41.05 -16.55
N LEU A 2 19.06 40.03 -17.39
CA LEU A 2 17.85 39.22 -17.51
C LEU A 2 17.94 38.19 -16.39
N CYS A 3 17.10 38.35 -15.37
CA CYS A 3 16.93 37.34 -14.34
C CYS A 3 16.18 36.19 -15.00
N THR A 4 16.90 35.14 -15.42
CA THR A 4 16.28 33.86 -15.76
C THR A 4 15.69 33.32 -14.48
N ALA A 5 14.39 33.52 -14.27
CA ALA A 5 13.65 32.68 -13.34
C ALA A 5 13.94 31.23 -13.75
N ALA A 6 14.48 30.43 -12.84
CA ALA A 6 14.57 28.99 -13.05
C ALA A 6 13.17 28.52 -13.44
N LEU A 7 13.03 27.88 -14.60
CA LEU A 7 11.79 27.23 -15.00
C LEU A 7 11.47 26.25 -13.88
N ALA A 8 10.32 26.39 -13.25
CA ALA A 8 9.92 25.46 -12.21
C ALA A 8 9.59 24.13 -12.91
N ASP A 9 10.06 23.03 -12.30
CA ASP A 9 9.89 21.67 -12.79
C ASP A 9 8.90 20.93 -11.87
N PRO A 10 8.15 19.93 -12.38
CA PRO A 10 7.27 19.11 -11.55
C PRO A 10 8.00 18.49 -10.36
N VAL A 11 7.33 18.41 -9.20
CA VAL A 11 7.94 17.97 -7.94
C VAL A 11 7.64 16.49 -7.68
N TRP A 12 8.65 15.70 -7.35
CA TRP A 12 8.44 14.31 -6.89
C TRP A 12 7.58 14.24 -5.64
N VAL A 13 6.55 13.39 -5.67
CA VAL A 13 5.81 13.03 -4.45
C VAL A 13 6.73 12.33 -3.46
N VAL A 14 7.55 11.40 -3.96
CA VAL A 14 8.66 10.76 -3.25
C VAL A 14 9.87 10.79 -4.16
N ASP A 15 10.95 11.44 -3.72
CA ASP A 15 12.23 11.44 -4.43
C ASP A 15 13.10 10.25 -3.98
N PRO A 16 13.35 9.24 -4.85
CA PRO A 16 14.21 8.12 -4.52
C PRO A 16 15.67 8.50 -4.22
N GLY A 17 16.13 9.65 -4.72
CA GLY A 17 17.46 10.19 -4.43
C GLY A 17 17.58 10.86 -3.05
N SER A 18 16.45 11.06 -2.36
CA SER A 18 16.37 11.71 -1.06
C SER A 18 15.70 10.80 -0.02
N PRO A 19 16.35 9.69 0.41
CA PRO A 19 15.71 8.64 1.20
C PRO A 19 15.30 9.05 2.61
N GLY A 20 15.80 10.17 3.13
CA GLY A 20 15.55 10.62 4.50
C GLY A 20 16.28 9.79 5.57
N PRO A 21 16.00 10.02 6.86
CA PRO A 21 16.67 9.34 7.98
C PRO A 21 16.22 7.87 8.10
N ASP A 22 17.18 6.98 8.39
CA ASP A 22 16.96 5.54 8.54
C ASP A 22 15.93 5.21 9.63
N LEU A 23 15.97 5.93 10.75
CA LEU A 23 14.95 5.83 11.80
C LEU A 23 13.76 6.75 11.51
N PRO A 24 12.54 6.34 11.93
CA PRO A 24 11.36 7.20 11.84
C PRO A 24 11.58 8.50 12.61
N PRO A 25 11.22 9.67 12.03
CA PRO A 25 11.29 10.94 12.76
C PRO A 25 10.27 11.01 13.91
N GLN A 26 9.16 10.27 13.79
CA GLN A 26 8.08 10.15 14.77
C GLN A 26 7.43 8.77 14.65
N GLY A 27 6.87 8.23 15.73
CA GLY A 27 6.14 6.97 15.71
C GLY A 27 6.99 5.71 15.49
N ARG A 28 6.29 4.57 15.37
CA ARG A 28 6.82 3.27 14.97
C ARG A 28 6.09 2.68 13.77
N SER A 29 6.67 1.66 13.18
CA SER A 29 5.99 0.88 12.15
C SER A 29 4.83 0.08 12.77
N LEU A 30 3.81 -0.24 11.98
CA LEU A 30 2.73 -1.13 12.44
C LEU A 30 3.24 -2.54 12.79
N PHE A 31 4.33 -2.99 12.17
CA PHE A 31 4.97 -4.25 12.54
C PHE A 31 5.55 -4.21 13.96
N ASP A 32 6.19 -3.10 14.36
CA ASP A 32 6.60 -2.92 15.75
C ASP A 32 5.39 -3.07 16.68
N HIS A 33 4.32 -2.32 16.42
CA HIS A 33 3.11 -2.40 17.25
C HIS A 33 2.45 -3.78 17.29
N LEU A 34 2.55 -4.56 16.21
CA LEU A 34 2.04 -5.92 16.16
C LEU A 34 2.85 -6.89 17.03
N THR A 35 4.15 -6.64 17.18
CA THR A 35 5.12 -7.60 17.73
C THR A 35 5.67 -7.18 19.09
N ILE A 36 5.36 -5.98 19.56
CA ILE A 36 5.68 -5.56 20.92
C ILE A 36 4.71 -6.20 21.92
N SER A 37 5.28 -6.85 22.94
CA SER A 37 4.57 -7.38 24.09
C SER A 37 5.32 -6.99 25.36
N ASN A 38 4.62 -6.39 26.33
CA ASN A 38 5.20 -5.90 27.58
C ASN A 38 6.44 -4.97 27.39
N GLY A 39 6.44 -4.15 26.33
CA GLY A 39 7.52 -3.20 26.02
C GLY A 39 8.73 -3.80 25.29
N GLU A 40 8.71 -5.12 25.03
CA GLU A 40 9.77 -5.85 24.33
C GLU A 40 9.30 -6.37 22.97
N GLN A 41 10.25 -6.48 22.03
CA GLN A 41 10.02 -7.05 20.71
C GLN A 41 9.94 -8.59 20.80
N VAL A 42 8.79 -9.15 20.47
CA VAL A 42 8.52 -10.60 20.49
C VAL A 42 8.01 -11.03 19.12
N ILE A 43 8.89 -11.57 18.29
CA ILE A 43 8.52 -12.06 16.95
C ILE A 43 8.04 -13.51 17.07
N PRO A 44 6.78 -13.83 16.71
CA PRO A 44 6.30 -15.20 16.71
C PRO A 44 7.12 -16.09 15.76
N TYR A 45 7.43 -17.30 16.22
CA TYR A 45 8.16 -18.32 15.46
C TYR A 45 7.52 -19.70 15.72
N PRO A 46 7.36 -20.58 14.72
CA PRO A 46 7.79 -20.42 13.32
C PRO A 46 6.90 -19.46 12.51
N PHE A 47 7.21 -19.28 11.21
CA PHE A 47 6.56 -18.29 10.33
C PHE A 47 5.04 -18.37 10.34
N GLU A 48 4.48 -19.57 10.45
CA GLU A 48 3.06 -19.86 10.53
C GLU A 48 2.41 -19.22 11.78
N GLN A 49 3.14 -19.11 12.89
CA GLN A 49 2.67 -18.40 14.09
C GLN A 49 2.62 -16.88 13.87
N LEU A 50 3.57 -16.32 13.10
CA LEU A 50 3.54 -14.91 12.73
C LEU A 50 2.33 -14.63 11.81
N VAL A 51 2.08 -15.49 10.82
CA VAL A 51 0.90 -15.41 9.96
C VAL A 51 -0.39 -15.50 10.78
N THR A 52 -0.44 -16.41 11.76
CA THR A 52 -1.59 -16.55 12.67
C THR A 52 -1.79 -15.29 13.52
N ALA A 53 -0.73 -14.71 14.06
CA ALA A 53 -0.79 -13.47 14.84
C ALA A 53 -1.27 -12.27 14.01
N ILE A 54 -0.87 -12.19 12.73
CA ILE A 54 -1.40 -11.21 11.78
C ILE A 54 -2.89 -11.48 11.51
N GLY A 55 -3.24 -12.72 11.15
CA GLY A 55 -4.61 -13.12 10.82
C GLY A 55 -5.61 -12.86 11.93
N ALA A 56 -5.19 -13.01 13.19
CA ALA A 56 -6.02 -12.71 14.36
C ALA A 56 -6.44 -11.22 14.48
N ARG A 57 -5.85 -10.33 13.69
CA ARG A 57 -6.20 -8.90 13.64
C ARG A 57 -7.12 -8.55 12.46
N LEU A 58 -7.47 -9.52 11.62
CA LEU A 58 -8.14 -9.29 10.35
C LEU A 58 -9.55 -9.87 10.35
N ASP A 59 -10.43 -9.24 9.59
CA ASP A 59 -11.76 -9.76 9.32
C ASP A 59 -11.69 -10.87 8.26
N ALA A 60 -11.70 -12.12 8.74
CA ALA A 60 -11.64 -13.29 7.87
C ALA A 60 -12.92 -13.49 7.04
N ASP A 61 -14.07 -13.00 7.51
CA ASP A 61 -15.37 -13.24 6.86
C ASP A 61 -15.53 -12.40 5.58
N SER A 62 -14.88 -11.23 5.53
CA SER A 62 -14.87 -10.35 4.35
C SER A 62 -13.62 -10.53 3.47
N ALA A 63 -12.73 -11.45 3.83
CA ALA A 63 -11.47 -11.64 3.11
C ALA A 63 -11.69 -12.16 1.68
N TYR A 64 -11.05 -11.51 0.71
CA TYR A 64 -11.06 -11.97 -0.67
C TYR A 64 -10.54 -13.42 -0.77
N LEU A 65 -11.24 -14.29 -1.52
CA LEU A 65 -10.93 -15.73 -1.61
C LEU A 65 -10.93 -16.49 -0.26
N GLY A 66 -11.51 -15.92 0.81
CA GLY A 66 -11.47 -16.49 2.15
C GLY A 66 -10.06 -16.54 2.77
N GLN A 67 -9.13 -15.72 2.26
CA GLN A 67 -7.74 -15.68 2.72
C GLN A 67 -7.42 -14.30 3.29
N PRO A 68 -7.39 -14.11 4.62
CA PRO A 68 -7.13 -12.78 5.20
C PRO A 68 -5.72 -12.25 4.92
N VAL A 69 -4.78 -13.14 4.61
CA VAL A 69 -3.38 -12.84 4.31
C VAL A 69 -3.02 -13.48 2.96
N LYS A 70 -2.45 -12.69 2.04
CA LYS A 70 -2.03 -13.17 0.72
C LYS A 70 -0.59 -13.61 0.75
N GLN A 71 -0.30 -14.80 0.23
CA GLN A 71 1.04 -15.39 0.25
C GLN A 71 1.38 -16.04 -1.09
N VAL A 72 2.60 -15.82 -1.57
CA VAL A 72 3.15 -16.46 -2.79
C VAL A 72 4.56 -16.98 -2.54
N LEU A 73 4.94 -18.01 -3.29
CA LEU A 73 6.27 -18.63 -3.26
C LEU A 73 7.08 -18.17 -4.47
N ILE A 74 8.32 -17.72 -4.26
CA ILE A 74 9.22 -17.16 -5.27
C ILE A 74 10.60 -17.83 -5.18
N PRO A 75 10.83 -18.94 -5.91
CA PRO A 75 12.12 -19.64 -5.88
C PRO A 75 13.26 -18.84 -6.53
N LEU A 76 12.99 -18.23 -7.68
CA LEU A 76 13.99 -17.53 -8.50
C LEU A 76 13.73 -16.01 -8.52
N GLY A 77 13.69 -15.40 -7.34
CA GLY A 77 13.31 -14.00 -7.14
C GLY A 77 14.40 -12.96 -7.42
N ARG A 78 14.08 -11.69 -7.10
CA ARG A 78 14.96 -10.52 -7.32
C ARG A 78 15.42 -9.84 -6.02
N SER A 79 15.12 -10.42 -4.87
CA SER A 79 15.51 -9.83 -3.59
C SER A 79 17.02 -9.80 -3.41
N LEU A 80 17.48 -9.08 -2.39
CA LEU A 80 18.91 -9.03 -2.09
C LEU A 80 19.45 -10.39 -1.61
N GLN A 81 18.58 -11.26 -1.08
CA GLN A 81 18.88 -12.61 -0.59
C GLN A 81 18.66 -13.69 -1.64
N ARG A 82 18.33 -13.35 -2.90
CA ARG A 82 17.97 -14.32 -3.95
C ARG A 82 18.98 -15.44 -4.16
N GLU A 83 20.25 -15.25 -3.80
CA GLU A 83 21.31 -16.25 -3.93
C GLU A 83 21.50 -17.13 -2.68
N ALA A 84 20.80 -16.87 -1.56
CA ALA A 84 21.00 -17.56 -0.28
C ALA A 84 20.52 -19.01 -0.30
N ALA A 85 19.45 -19.30 -1.04
CA ALA A 85 18.96 -20.65 -1.25
C ALA A 85 19.73 -21.41 -2.34
N ALA A 86 20.80 -20.84 -2.93
CA ALA A 86 21.51 -21.51 -4.00
C ALA A 86 22.28 -22.75 -3.51
N PRO A 87 22.28 -23.87 -4.26
CA PRO A 87 21.56 -24.10 -5.52
C PRO A 87 20.10 -24.59 -5.34
N ASP A 88 19.68 -24.85 -4.10
CA ASP A 88 18.40 -25.46 -3.71
C ASP A 88 17.20 -24.47 -3.68
N PHE A 89 17.07 -23.62 -4.71
CA PHE A 89 16.09 -22.53 -4.78
C PHE A 89 14.64 -22.97 -4.55
N PHE A 90 14.27 -24.18 -4.99
CA PHE A 90 12.93 -24.73 -4.85
C PHE A 90 12.69 -25.43 -3.52
N HIS A 91 13.73 -25.83 -2.78
CA HIS A 91 13.58 -26.39 -1.43
C HIS A 91 13.34 -25.30 -0.38
N SER A 92 13.87 -24.10 -0.61
CA SER A 92 13.66 -22.93 0.25
C SER A 92 13.24 -21.71 -0.60
N PRO A 93 12.04 -21.72 -1.22
CA PRO A 93 11.55 -20.58 -1.97
C PRO A 93 11.32 -19.38 -1.06
N ARG A 94 11.54 -18.16 -1.56
CA ARG A 94 11.19 -16.94 -0.82
C ARG A 94 9.68 -16.83 -0.72
N ILE A 95 9.15 -16.62 0.47
CA ILE A 95 7.75 -16.30 0.69
C ILE A 95 7.59 -14.78 0.63
N VAL A 96 6.56 -14.32 -0.08
CA VAL A 96 6.09 -12.94 0.02
C VAL A 96 4.68 -12.96 0.56
N LEU A 97 4.44 -12.12 1.57
CA LEU A 97 3.18 -11.94 2.26
C LEU A 97 2.72 -10.48 2.13
N ALA A 98 1.44 -10.27 1.87
CA ALA A 98 0.78 -8.96 1.96
C ALA A 98 -0.56 -9.06 2.68
N VAL A 99 -0.94 -7.99 3.37
CA VAL A 99 -2.25 -7.85 4.03
C VAL A 99 -3.13 -6.94 3.20
N ASP A 100 -4.22 -7.47 2.64
CA ASP A 100 -5.21 -6.72 1.84
C ASP A 100 -6.63 -6.74 2.43
N SER A 101 -6.82 -7.42 3.56
CA SER A 101 -8.11 -7.57 4.23
C SER A 101 -8.36 -6.49 5.28
N GLU A 102 -9.62 -6.17 5.52
CA GLU A 102 -10.05 -5.22 6.55
C GLU A 102 -9.66 -5.71 7.96
N PRO A 103 -9.46 -4.81 8.93
CA PRO A 103 -9.21 -5.22 10.31
C PRO A 103 -10.48 -5.80 10.93
N ALA A 104 -10.30 -6.70 11.90
CA ALA A 104 -11.39 -7.11 12.77
C ALA A 104 -11.96 -5.88 13.52
N ALA A 105 -13.24 -5.93 13.92
CA ALA A 105 -13.95 -4.75 14.43
C ALA A 105 -13.33 -4.12 15.69
N ASP A 106 -12.59 -4.90 16.47
CA ASP A 106 -11.86 -4.53 17.68
C ASP A 106 -10.33 -4.44 17.47
N ALA A 107 -9.83 -4.77 16.27
CA ALA A 107 -8.43 -4.62 15.95
C ALA A 107 -8.10 -3.13 15.77
N GLY A 108 -7.57 -2.52 16.82
CA GLY A 108 -7.11 -1.13 16.79
C GLY A 108 -6.06 -0.84 15.70
N LEU A 109 -5.40 -1.87 15.15
CA LEU A 109 -4.42 -1.83 14.07
C LEU A 109 -5.08 -1.89 12.69
N LEU A 110 -4.72 -0.98 11.78
CA LEU A 110 -5.08 -1.06 10.35
C LEU A 110 -3.89 -1.62 9.55
N LEU A 111 -3.86 -2.93 9.33
CA LEU A 111 -2.77 -3.58 8.58
C LEU A 111 -3.01 -3.62 7.06
N ARG A 112 -4.25 -3.42 6.61
CA ARG A 112 -4.63 -3.41 5.19
C ARG A 112 -3.76 -2.46 4.39
N ASP A 113 -3.11 -3.00 3.36
CA ASP A 113 -2.20 -2.31 2.43
C ASP A 113 -1.00 -1.62 3.12
N ARG A 114 -0.70 -2.04 4.35
CA ARG A 114 0.28 -1.38 5.24
C ARG A 114 1.34 -2.34 5.78
N LEU A 115 1.21 -3.64 5.56
CA LEU A 115 2.16 -4.64 6.00
C LEU A 115 2.49 -5.63 4.88
N PHE A 116 3.77 -5.71 4.55
CA PHE A 116 4.34 -6.62 3.57
C PHE A 116 5.58 -7.29 4.16
N ILE A 117 5.72 -8.60 3.96
CA ILE A 117 6.81 -9.39 4.54
C ILE A 117 7.42 -10.26 3.45
N GLY A 118 8.74 -10.22 3.31
CA GLY A 118 9.52 -11.21 2.59
C GLY A 118 10.20 -12.15 3.57
N TYR A 119 10.02 -13.45 3.45
CA TYR A 119 10.69 -14.45 4.28
C TYR A 119 11.51 -15.38 3.40
N LEU A 120 12.78 -15.58 3.75
CA LEU A 120 13.62 -16.60 3.12
C LEU A 120 14.28 -17.45 4.20
N GLU A 121 13.82 -18.69 4.34
CA GLU A 121 14.31 -19.63 5.36
C GLU A 121 15.82 -19.86 5.25
N ALA A 122 16.34 -20.11 4.04
CA ALA A 122 17.79 -20.29 3.81
C ALA A 122 18.67 -19.09 4.18
N ALA A 123 18.07 -17.91 4.45
CA ALA A 123 18.78 -16.73 4.91
C ALA A 123 18.54 -16.40 6.40
N ASP A 124 17.68 -17.16 7.10
CA ASP A 124 17.26 -16.91 8.49
C ASP A 124 16.74 -15.47 8.72
N VAL A 125 16.08 -14.88 7.70
CA VAL A 125 15.73 -13.45 7.68
C VAL A 125 14.30 -13.18 7.21
N LEU A 126 13.64 -12.24 7.90
CA LEU A 126 12.46 -11.53 7.40
C LEU A 126 12.83 -10.11 6.94
N GLU A 127 12.32 -9.70 5.79
CA GLU A 127 12.29 -8.30 5.33
C GLU A 127 10.88 -7.75 5.53
N ILE A 128 10.76 -6.64 6.23
CA ILE A 128 9.47 -6.03 6.57
C ILE A 128 9.38 -4.67 5.91
N ILE A 129 8.27 -4.44 5.20
CA ILE A 129 7.85 -3.11 4.77
C ILE A 129 6.53 -2.82 5.47
N SER A 130 6.57 -1.86 6.39
CA SER A 130 5.43 -1.58 7.26
C SER A 130 5.19 -0.08 7.41
N TYR A 131 3.94 0.33 7.28
CA TYR A 131 3.57 1.74 7.37
C TYR A 131 3.73 2.26 8.80
N ASN A 132 4.28 3.46 8.93
CA ASN A 132 4.28 4.25 10.17
C ASN A 132 3.31 5.40 9.99
N GLU A 133 2.20 5.35 10.72
CA GLU A 133 1.13 6.33 10.59
C GLU A 133 1.60 7.74 10.99
N GLN A 134 2.30 7.87 12.13
CA GLN A 134 2.78 9.15 12.66
C GLN A 134 3.85 9.81 11.79
N ALA A 135 4.62 9.03 11.03
CA ALA A 135 5.59 9.55 10.07
C ALA A 135 5.05 9.68 8.63
N ALA A 136 3.81 9.23 8.38
CA ALA A 136 3.18 9.20 7.05
C ALA A 136 4.01 8.47 5.97
N ARG A 137 4.81 7.46 6.33
CA ARG A 137 5.69 6.76 5.39
C ARG A 137 5.85 5.27 5.73
N PHE A 138 6.26 4.46 4.76
CA PHE A 138 6.69 3.10 5.04
C PHE A 138 8.10 3.10 5.62
N GLU A 139 8.29 2.21 6.60
CA GLU A 139 9.57 1.87 7.18
C GLU A 139 10.03 0.51 6.67
N PHE A 140 11.34 0.36 6.56
CA PHE A 140 12.00 -0.87 6.14
C PHE A 140 12.71 -1.46 7.34
N GLN A 141 12.41 -2.72 7.65
CA GLN A 141 13.02 -3.42 8.78
C GLN A 141 13.50 -4.80 8.34
N VAL A 142 14.51 -5.31 9.05
CA VAL A 142 15.04 -6.66 8.88
C VAL A 142 14.94 -7.37 10.22
N VAL A 143 14.41 -8.60 10.22
CA VAL A 143 14.47 -9.50 11.37
C VAL A 143 15.55 -10.53 11.08
N ARG A 144 16.61 -10.56 11.91
CA ARG A 144 17.72 -11.51 11.80
C ARG A 144 17.58 -12.66 12.79
N ASP A 145 18.29 -13.76 12.54
CA ASP A 145 18.28 -14.99 13.37
C ASP A 145 16.87 -15.58 13.53
N TYR A 146 16.05 -15.47 12.47
CA TYR A 146 14.69 -15.99 12.40
C TYR A 146 14.70 -17.46 11.98
N ARG A 147 15.08 -18.33 12.92
CA ARG A 147 15.26 -19.78 12.69
C ARG A 147 15.00 -20.60 13.95
N ALA A 148 14.97 -21.92 13.80
CA ALA A 148 14.77 -22.83 14.92
C ALA A 148 15.87 -22.64 15.99
N GLY A 149 15.45 -22.35 17.22
CA GLY A 149 16.36 -22.05 18.34
C GLY A 149 17.10 -20.71 18.25
N GLY A 150 16.77 -19.88 17.26
CA GLY A 150 17.30 -18.52 17.12
C GLY A 150 16.66 -17.52 18.09
N GLN A 151 17.18 -16.30 18.09
CA GLN A 151 16.69 -15.16 18.85
C GLN A 151 16.41 -14.01 17.88
N PRO A 152 15.18 -13.92 17.32
CA PRO A 152 14.84 -12.92 16.32
C PRO A 152 15.12 -11.49 16.79
N GLN A 153 15.85 -10.71 15.98
CA GLN A 153 16.17 -9.31 16.29
C GLN A 153 15.69 -8.38 15.18
N VAL A 154 14.84 -7.42 15.53
CA VAL A 154 14.35 -6.37 14.62
C VAL A 154 15.34 -5.21 14.58
N THR A 155 15.75 -4.83 13.37
CA THR A 155 16.51 -3.61 13.09
C THR A 155 15.87 -2.85 11.93
N TYR A 156 15.79 -1.53 12.04
CA TYR A 156 15.47 -0.66 10.92
C TYR A 156 16.61 -0.70 9.91
N ALA A 157 16.26 -1.00 8.67
CA ALA A 157 17.20 -1.09 7.58
C ALA A 157 17.62 0.29 7.09
N ARG A 158 18.79 0.36 6.45
CA ARG A 158 19.24 1.63 5.86
C ARG A 158 18.34 2.01 4.70
N ARG A 159 17.63 3.15 4.79
CA ARG A 159 16.62 3.56 3.79
C ARG A 159 17.23 3.77 2.41
N VAL A 160 18.47 4.24 2.33
CA VAL A 160 19.20 4.38 1.07
C VAL A 160 19.41 3.04 0.34
N VAL A 161 19.56 1.94 1.08
CA VAL A 161 19.65 0.58 0.53
C VAL A 161 18.30 0.15 -0.02
N CYS A 162 17.25 0.30 0.79
CA CYS A 162 15.91 -0.16 0.41
C CYS A 162 15.32 0.65 -0.74
N MET A 163 15.44 1.98 -0.71
CA MET A 163 14.90 2.89 -1.74
C MET A 163 15.68 2.83 -3.06
N ALA A 164 16.86 2.20 -3.10
CA ALA A 164 17.51 1.88 -4.35
C ALA A 164 16.64 0.95 -5.23
N CYS A 165 15.91 0.01 -4.60
CA CYS A 165 14.91 -0.82 -5.29
C CYS A 165 13.51 -0.21 -5.17
N HIS A 166 13.10 0.17 -3.95
CA HIS A 166 11.78 0.71 -3.60
C HIS A 166 11.69 2.22 -3.86
N GLN A 167 11.75 2.60 -5.14
CA GLN A 167 11.93 4.00 -5.56
C GLN A 167 10.76 4.93 -5.16
N ASN A 168 9.58 4.40 -4.81
CA ASN A 168 8.48 5.18 -4.23
C ASN A 168 8.44 5.15 -2.68
N ALA A 169 9.50 4.66 -2.03
CA ALA A 169 9.56 4.45 -0.58
C ALA A 169 8.38 3.61 -0.03
N ALA A 170 7.94 2.62 -0.80
CA ALA A 170 6.82 1.72 -0.54
C ALA A 170 7.08 0.36 -1.22
N PRO A 171 6.25 -0.69 -1.02
CA PRO A 171 6.44 -2.00 -1.65
C PRO A 171 6.47 -1.91 -3.19
N ILE A 172 7.15 -2.85 -3.84
CA ILE A 172 7.24 -2.97 -5.30
C ILE A 172 7.00 -4.42 -5.69
N PHE A 173 6.27 -4.66 -6.77
CA PHE A 173 6.07 -6.01 -7.33
C PHE A 173 6.02 -5.99 -8.84
N ALA A 174 6.09 -7.19 -9.43
CA ALA A 174 5.99 -7.34 -10.85
C ALA A 174 4.55 -7.18 -11.30
N ARG A 175 4.37 -6.55 -12.48
CA ARG A 175 3.06 -6.45 -13.14
C ARG A 175 2.34 -7.81 -13.27
N PRO A 176 1.00 -7.79 -13.45
CA PRO A 176 0.18 -8.99 -13.50
C PRO A 176 0.68 -10.13 -14.40
N LEU A 177 0.25 -11.33 -14.01
CA LEU A 177 0.80 -12.68 -14.19
C LEU A 177 1.87 -13.06 -13.15
N TRP A 178 2.83 -12.17 -12.88
CA TRP A 178 3.92 -12.39 -11.91
C TRP A 178 4.51 -13.81 -11.95
N ASP A 179 5.10 -14.16 -13.09
CA ASP A 179 5.55 -15.52 -13.46
C ASP A 179 6.76 -16.04 -12.66
N GLU A 180 7.32 -15.24 -11.74
CA GLU A 180 8.33 -15.68 -10.76
C GLU A 180 7.70 -16.40 -9.57
N THR A 181 6.37 -16.31 -9.43
CA THR A 181 5.62 -16.91 -8.32
C THR A 181 5.09 -18.29 -8.67
N ASN A 182 4.59 -19.00 -7.67
CA ASN A 182 3.81 -20.22 -7.83
C ASN A 182 2.41 -20.05 -8.45
N ALA A 183 2.08 -18.85 -8.96
CA ALA A 183 0.98 -18.67 -9.91
C ALA A 183 1.37 -19.12 -11.35
N SER A 184 2.67 -19.17 -11.66
CA SER A 184 3.17 -19.81 -12.88
C SER A 184 3.14 -21.33 -12.71
N ARG A 185 2.65 -22.01 -13.76
CA ARG A 185 2.65 -23.47 -13.82
C ARG A 185 4.06 -24.05 -13.78
N GLU A 186 5.00 -23.43 -14.49
CA GLU A 186 6.39 -23.90 -14.53
C GLU A 186 7.07 -23.85 -13.15
N VAL A 187 6.71 -22.87 -12.31
CA VAL A 187 7.16 -22.74 -10.93
C VAL A 187 6.46 -23.77 -10.03
N ALA A 188 5.13 -23.84 -10.10
CA ALA A 188 4.33 -24.76 -9.30
C ALA A 188 4.71 -26.23 -9.56
N ASP A 189 4.86 -26.63 -10.83
CA ASP A 189 5.27 -27.98 -11.20
C ASP A 189 6.62 -28.33 -10.53
N ARG A 190 7.61 -27.43 -10.52
CA ARG A 190 8.92 -27.69 -9.90
C ARG A 190 8.86 -27.75 -8.38
N LEU A 191 8.08 -26.88 -7.75
CA LEU A 191 7.85 -26.91 -6.31
C LEU A 191 7.24 -28.25 -5.90
N GLU A 192 6.26 -28.77 -6.66
CA GLU A 192 5.57 -30.04 -6.38
C GLU A 192 6.54 -31.25 -6.44
N HIS A 193 7.59 -31.17 -7.25
CA HIS A 193 8.61 -32.24 -7.32
C HIS A 193 9.50 -32.31 -6.07
N VAL A 194 9.66 -31.21 -5.33
CA VAL A 194 10.58 -31.14 -4.18
C VAL A 194 9.86 -31.10 -2.84
N GLY A 195 8.61 -30.63 -2.79
CA GLY A 195 7.83 -30.52 -1.57
C GLY A 195 6.34 -30.32 -1.85
N SER A 196 5.50 -30.73 -0.91
CA SER A 196 4.04 -30.54 -0.98
C SER A 196 3.52 -29.46 -0.04
N ASP A 197 4.36 -28.95 0.85
CA ASP A 197 4.04 -27.90 1.81
C ASP A 197 5.24 -26.97 2.01
N PHE A 198 4.97 -25.66 2.06
CA PHE A 198 5.95 -24.60 2.30
C PHE A 198 5.34 -23.61 3.29
N HIS A 199 5.50 -23.88 4.59
CA HIS A 199 4.93 -23.07 5.67
C HIS A 199 3.41 -22.91 5.59
N GLY A 200 2.69 -23.98 5.23
CA GLY A 200 1.24 -23.96 5.06
C GLY A 200 0.76 -23.29 3.76
N ILE A 201 1.67 -22.94 2.85
CA ILE A 201 1.33 -22.30 1.56
C ILE A 201 1.15 -23.39 0.49
N PRO A 202 -0.01 -23.45 -0.19
CA PRO A 202 -0.22 -24.39 -1.29
C PRO A 202 0.78 -24.17 -2.42
N VAL A 203 1.31 -25.28 -2.95
CA VAL A 203 2.24 -25.27 -4.09
C VAL A 203 1.61 -24.65 -5.33
N THR A 204 0.36 -25.01 -5.64
CA THR A 204 -0.38 -24.41 -6.74
C THR A 204 -1.09 -23.14 -6.27
N GLY A 205 -0.63 -21.98 -6.72
CA GLY A 205 -1.26 -20.69 -6.47
C GLY A 205 -2.13 -20.24 -7.65
N GLY A 206 -3.25 -19.58 -7.37
CA GLY A 206 -4.02 -18.88 -8.41
C GLY A 206 -3.41 -17.53 -8.75
N VAL A 207 -3.56 -17.08 -9.99
CA VAL A 207 -3.19 -15.71 -10.42
C VAL A 207 -3.90 -14.63 -9.61
N ASP A 208 -5.04 -14.96 -9.00
CA ASP A 208 -5.84 -14.05 -8.17
C ASP A 208 -5.10 -13.61 -6.88
N ILE A 209 -4.25 -14.46 -6.30
CA ILE A 209 -3.46 -14.10 -5.10
C ILE A 209 -2.36 -13.11 -5.48
N ALA A 210 -1.62 -13.40 -6.56
CA ALA A 210 -0.61 -12.49 -7.09
C ALA A 210 -1.24 -11.13 -7.48
N TYR A 211 -2.41 -11.16 -8.11
CA TYR A 211 -3.19 -9.96 -8.44
C TYR A 211 -3.66 -9.19 -7.20
N ALA A 212 -4.06 -9.88 -6.12
CA ALA A 212 -4.42 -9.22 -4.87
C ALA A 212 -3.23 -8.50 -4.22
N ILE A 213 -2.03 -9.09 -4.23
CA ILE A 213 -0.79 -8.46 -3.75
C ILE A 213 -0.42 -7.22 -4.59
N ASP A 214 -0.56 -7.33 -5.91
CA ASP A 214 -0.33 -6.23 -6.85
C ASP A 214 -1.27 -5.03 -6.55
N ASN A 215 -2.58 -5.29 -6.45
CA ASN A 215 -3.56 -4.26 -6.09
C ASN A 215 -3.30 -3.64 -4.71
N ALA A 216 -2.89 -4.44 -3.72
CA ALA A 216 -2.52 -3.92 -2.39
C ALA A 216 -1.31 -2.98 -2.47
N THR A 217 -0.39 -3.28 -3.38
CA THR A 217 0.81 -2.48 -3.62
C THR A 217 0.50 -1.18 -4.31
N ASP A 218 -0.38 -1.18 -5.32
CA ASP A 218 -0.88 0.04 -5.94
C ASP A 218 -1.52 0.98 -4.91
N ARG A 219 -2.38 0.44 -4.04
CA ARG A 219 -3.01 1.22 -2.96
C ARG A 219 -1.98 1.74 -1.95
N ALA A 220 -1.03 0.91 -1.53
CA ALA A 220 0.06 1.33 -0.64
C ALA A 220 0.88 2.47 -1.23
N ASN A 221 1.21 2.40 -2.51
CA ASN A 221 2.01 3.41 -3.22
C ASN A 221 1.27 4.75 -3.39
N ALA A 222 -0.06 4.77 -3.30
CA ALA A 222 -0.86 5.99 -3.32
C ALA A 222 -0.85 6.77 -1.98
N PHE A 223 -0.38 6.17 -0.88
CA PHE A 223 -0.42 6.81 0.45
C PHE A 223 0.47 8.05 0.55
N ALA A 224 1.66 8.04 -0.07
CA ALA A 224 2.54 9.19 -0.06
C ALA A 224 1.89 10.41 -0.71
N LEU A 225 1.21 10.22 -1.85
CA LEU A 225 0.45 11.28 -2.51
C LEU A 225 -0.71 11.74 -1.63
N THR A 226 -1.47 10.81 -1.06
CA THR A 226 -2.62 11.13 -0.19
C THR A 226 -2.20 11.99 0.99
N GLN A 227 -1.12 11.61 1.69
CA GLN A 227 -0.58 12.37 2.81
C GLN A 227 -0.02 13.72 2.37
N LYS A 228 0.66 13.79 1.22
CA LYS A 228 1.14 15.06 0.65
C LYS A 228 -0.02 16.03 0.39
N LEU A 229 -1.12 15.54 -0.19
CA LEU A 229 -2.33 16.34 -0.42
C LEU A 229 -2.94 16.84 0.90
N TRP A 230 -3.08 15.97 1.90
CA TRP A 230 -3.58 16.34 3.21
C TRP A 230 -2.71 17.39 3.92
N LEU A 231 -1.39 17.20 3.89
CA LEU A 231 -0.43 18.06 4.58
C LEU A 231 -0.33 19.44 3.92
N GLU A 232 -0.17 19.48 2.60
CA GLU A 232 0.28 20.68 1.89
C GLU A 232 -0.83 21.41 1.15
N ALA A 233 -1.87 20.71 0.65
CA ALA A 233 -2.86 21.35 -0.21
C ALA A 233 -3.71 22.40 0.52
N CYS A 234 -3.93 22.27 1.83
CA CYS A 234 -4.62 23.31 2.61
C CYS A 234 -3.68 24.44 3.09
N GLY A 235 -2.36 24.24 3.11
CA GLY A 235 -1.38 25.20 3.63
C GLY A 235 -1.32 25.25 5.16
N LEU A 236 -1.07 26.43 5.72
CA LEU A 236 -0.88 26.67 7.16
C LEU A 236 -1.86 27.73 7.72
N GLY A 237 -2.11 27.67 9.04
CA GLY A 237 -2.95 28.61 9.80
C GLY A 237 -4.43 28.25 9.83
N ASP A 238 -5.25 29.05 10.51
CA ASP A 238 -6.67 28.74 10.80
C ASP A 238 -7.52 28.41 9.56
N ALA A 239 -7.27 29.08 8.43
CA ALA A 239 -7.94 28.81 7.16
C ALA A 239 -7.55 27.43 6.59
N ALA A 240 -6.32 26.97 6.84
CA ALA A 240 -5.87 25.64 6.46
C ALA A 240 -6.53 24.56 7.34
N ASP A 241 -6.70 24.83 8.64
CA ASP A 241 -7.37 23.91 9.53
C ASP A 241 -8.85 23.77 9.17
N ALA A 242 -9.52 24.88 8.82
CA ALA A 242 -10.88 24.85 8.28
C ALA A 242 -10.97 24.06 6.96
N CYS A 243 -9.98 24.22 6.07
CA CYS A 243 -9.86 23.44 4.85
C CYS A 243 -9.73 21.93 5.15
N ARG A 244 -8.88 21.52 6.10
CA ARG A 244 -8.72 20.10 6.48
C ARG A 244 -9.97 19.52 7.15
N ARG A 245 -10.70 20.31 7.94
CA ARG A 245 -12.02 19.90 8.47
C ARG A 245 -13.03 19.65 7.35
N ALA A 246 -13.15 20.60 6.41
CA ALA A 246 -14.04 20.44 5.27
C ALA A 246 -13.66 19.22 4.42
N LEU A 247 -12.35 18.97 4.22
CA LEU A 247 -11.82 17.78 3.54
C LEU A 247 -12.19 16.48 4.28
N PHE A 248 -12.03 16.46 5.61
CA PHE A 248 -12.39 15.30 6.43
C PHE A 248 -13.89 15.01 6.40
N ILE A 249 -14.74 16.04 6.43
CA ILE A 249 -16.19 15.88 6.25
C ILE A 249 -16.50 15.23 4.90
N ARG A 250 -15.87 15.68 3.81
CA ARG A 250 -16.08 15.06 2.47
C ARG A 250 -15.53 13.63 2.39
N THR A 251 -14.45 13.35 3.10
CA THR A 251 -13.92 11.99 3.27
C THR A 251 -14.94 11.08 3.94
N LEU A 252 -15.53 11.51 5.06
CA LEU A 252 -16.57 10.75 5.75
C LEU A 252 -17.82 10.58 4.90
N GLN A 253 -18.22 11.62 4.16
CA GLN A 253 -19.36 11.54 3.26
C GLN A 253 -19.16 10.49 2.16
N SER A 254 -18.00 10.54 1.48
CA SER A 254 -17.64 9.57 0.45
C SER A 254 -17.55 8.15 1.03
N ALA A 255 -16.85 7.99 2.15
CA ALA A 255 -16.65 6.69 2.79
C ALA A 255 -17.98 6.05 3.25
N LEU A 256 -18.87 6.83 3.91
CA LEU A 256 -20.18 6.34 4.36
C LEU A 256 -21.12 5.98 3.21
N ASN A 257 -20.93 6.57 2.02
CA ASN A 257 -21.72 6.22 0.84
C ASN A 257 -21.02 5.20 -0.10
N GLY A 258 -19.94 4.56 0.38
CA GLY A 258 -19.22 3.54 -0.37
C GLY A 258 -18.47 4.07 -1.59
N GLY A 259 -17.92 5.29 -1.52
CA GLY A 259 -17.11 5.90 -2.57
C GLY A 259 -17.92 6.47 -3.74
N ARG A 260 -19.26 6.56 -3.63
CA ARG A 260 -20.15 7.04 -4.72
C ARG A 260 -20.19 8.56 -4.86
N GLY A 261 -19.38 9.30 -4.10
CA GLY A 261 -19.27 10.75 -4.17
C GLY A 261 -19.59 11.45 -2.85
N PHE A 262 -19.48 12.77 -2.86
CA PHE A 262 -19.66 13.65 -1.70
C PHE A 262 -20.28 14.99 -2.11
N GLU A 263 -20.68 15.82 -1.14
CA GLU A 263 -21.32 17.11 -1.42
C GLU A 263 -20.33 18.16 -2.00
N ARG A 264 -20.70 18.79 -3.12
CA ARG A 264 -19.88 19.79 -3.82
C ARG A 264 -20.48 21.20 -3.93
N VAL A 265 -21.64 21.45 -3.34
CA VAL A 265 -22.37 22.72 -3.57
C VAL A 265 -22.40 23.65 -2.37
N SER A 266 -22.06 23.17 -1.17
CA SER A 266 -22.09 24.02 0.03
C SER A 266 -20.93 25.01 0.09
N ASP A 267 -21.11 26.10 0.84
CA ASP A 267 -20.09 27.12 1.07
C ASP A 267 -18.81 26.53 1.67
N SER A 268 -18.94 25.54 2.56
CA SER A 268 -17.80 24.82 3.13
C SER A 268 -16.97 24.09 2.07
N TYR A 269 -17.61 23.54 1.02
CA TYR A 269 -16.89 22.96 -0.11
C TYR A 269 -16.29 24.05 -1.00
N GLN A 270 -17.09 25.03 -1.43
CA GLN A 270 -16.66 26.00 -2.42
C GLN A 270 -15.56 26.93 -1.89
N SER A 271 -15.80 27.54 -0.72
CA SER A 271 -14.93 28.60 -0.19
C SER A 271 -13.85 28.06 0.75
N ALA A 272 -14.18 27.14 1.66
CA ALA A 272 -13.22 26.67 2.66
C ALA A 272 -12.32 25.54 2.14
N LEU A 273 -12.79 24.72 1.19
CA LEU A 273 -12.02 23.59 0.66
C LEU A 273 -11.47 23.86 -0.75
N ARG A 274 -12.34 23.89 -1.77
CA ARG A 274 -11.96 23.94 -3.19
C ARG A 274 -11.12 25.17 -3.53
N ALA A 275 -11.58 26.36 -3.15
CA ALA A 275 -10.85 27.61 -3.42
C ALA A 275 -9.50 27.67 -2.69
N VAL A 276 -9.43 27.14 -1.46
CA VAL A 276 -8.18 27.09 -0.68
C VAL A 276 -7.20 26.13 -1.31
N MET A 277 -7.61 24.88 -1.55
CA MET A 277 -6.75 23.84 -2.14
C MET A 277 -6.24 24.24 -3.51
N SER A 278 -7.10 24.76 -4.39
CA SER A 278 -6.70 25.20 -5.73
C SER A 278 -5.66 26.32 -5.70
N ARG A 279 -5.86 27.33 -4.85
CA ARG A 279 -4.90 28.44 -4.73
C ARG A 279 -3.56 27.97 -4.15
N ARG A 280 -3.58 27.09 -3.16
CA ARG A 280 -2.38 26.62 -2.47
C ARG A 280 -1.60 25.59 -3.29
N SER A 281 -2.27 24.69 -4.01
CA SER A 281 -1.61 23.74 -4.89
C SER A 281 -0.84 24.45 -6.01
N LEU A 282 -1.42 25.50 -6.62
CA LEU A 282 -0.73 26.33 -7.62
C LEU A 282 0.51 27.05 -7.07
N GLN A 283 0.57 27.30 -5.76
CA GLN A 283 1.74 27.87 -5.09
C GLN A 283 2.79 26.81 -4.73
N ALA A 284 2.33 25.65 -4.26
CA ALA A 284 3.21 24.59 -3.77
C ALA A 284 3.82 23.77 -4.92
N TRP A 285 3.03 23.49 -5.96
CA TRP A 285 3.37 22.60 -7.07
C TRP A 285 2.91 23.20 -8.42
N PRO A 286 3.48 24.35 -8.85
CA PRO A 286 3.01 25.08 -10.03
C PRO A 286 3.03 24.23 -11.32
N ASP A 287 4.02 23.35 -11.48
CA ASP A 287 4.17 22.46 -12.64
C ASP A 287 3.68 21.04 -12.37
N GLY A 288 3.01 20.82 -11.24
CA GLY A 288 2.43 19.53 -10.85
C GLY A 288 3.36 18.61 -10.07
N LEU A 289 2.94 17.36 -9.94
CA LEU A 289 3.56 16.33 -9.12
C LEU A 289 3.98 15.12 -9.96
N LEU A 290 5.21 14.64 -9.77
CA LEU A 290 5.69 13.39 -10.35
C LEU A 290 5.25 12.22 -9.48
N ILE A 291 4.47 11.32 -10.07
CA ILE A 291 3.99 10.10 -9.42
C ILE A 291 4.97 8.97 -9.76
N SER A 292 5.55 8.35 -8.74
CA SER A 292 6.50 7.25 -8.91
C SER A 292 5.84 5.97 -9.38
N ASP A 293 6.59 5.15 -10.12
CA ASP A 293 6.16 3.83 -10.58
C ASP A 293 6.63 2.73 -9.61
N ALA A 294 5.65 2.00 -9.07
CA ALA A 294 5.85 0.87 -8.16
C ALA A 294 6.13 -0.44 -8.91
N ASP A 295 5.83 -0.49 -10.21
CA ASP A 295 5.89 -1.71 -10.99
C ASP A 295 7.31 -2.04 -11.43
N ILE A 296 7.63 -3.33 -11.38
CA ILE A 296 8.76 -3.88 -12.14
C ILE A 296 8.25 -4.78 -13.27
N VAL A 297 9.08 -4.93 -14.30
CA VAL A 297 8.75 -5.77 -15.47
C VAL A 297 8.52 -7.21 -15.01
N ASN A 298 7.46 -7.87 -15.48
CA ASN A 298 7.24 -9.31 -15.25
C ASN A 298 8.36 -10.14 -15.87
N ARG A 299 8.92 -11.10 -15.11
CA ARG A 299 10.02 -11.98 -15.54
C ARG A 299 9.55 -13.41 -15.52
N ARG A 300 9.93 -14.19 -16.53
CA ARG A 300 9.57 -15.60 -16.67
C ARG A 300 10.85 -16.45 -16.63
N PRO A 301 11.45 -16.70 -15.44
CA PRO A 301 12.78 -17.30 -15.34
C PRO A 301 12.86 -18.74 -15.86
N LEU A 302 11.72 -19.41 -16.08
CA LEU A 302 11.65 -20.79 -16.55
C LEU A 302 11.12 -20.93 -17.97
N ALA A 303 10.90 -19.82 -18.69
CA ALA A 303 10.29 -19.84 -20.01
C ALA A 303 11.07 -20.73 -20.99
N GLY A 304 10.37 -21.70 -21.59
CA GLY A 304 10.95 -22.64 -22.55
C GLY A 304 11.84 -23.73 -21.93
N LEU A 305 11.89 -23.84 -20.59
CA LEU A 305 12.65 -24.87 -19.89
C LEU A 305 11.70 -25.98 -19.41
N ALA A 306 11.76 -27.15 -20.06
CA ALA A 306 11.06 -28.33 -19.57
C ALA A 306 11.55 -28.70 -18.16
N THR A 307 10.64 -29.14 -17.30
CA THR A 307 10.97 -29.73 -15.99
C THR A 307 11.66 -31.07 -16.23
N PRO A 308 12.94 -31.25 -15.88
CA PRO A 308 13.64 -32.50 -16.14
C PRO A 308 13.15 -33.61 -15.18
N ALA A 309 13.07 -34.84 -15.67
CA ALA A 309 12.63 -36.00 -14.87
C ALA A 309 13.56 -36.36 -13.68
N GLY A 310 14.77 -35.77 -13.62
CA GLY A 310 15.76 -35.98 -12.56
C GLY A 310 16.02 -34.73 -11.69
N GLY A 311 15.14 -33.73 -11.74
CA GLY A 311 15.37 -32.42 -11.11
C GLY A 311 16.14 -31.45 -11.99
N ASP A 312 16.13 -30.17 -11.63
CA ASP A 312 16.88 -29.16 -12.38
C ASP A 312 18.40 -29.23 -12.09
N ASP A 313 19.20 -28.94 -13.12
CA ASP A 313 20.65 -28.78 -13.00
C ASP A 313 20.99 -27.48 -12.23
N ALA A 314 21.85 -27.59 -11.21
CA ALA A 314 22.23 -26.49 -10.32
C ALA A 314 22.84 -25.30 -11.07
N ASP A 315 23.72 -25.56 -12.06
CA ASP A 315 24.36 -24.51 -12.85
C ASP A 315 23.33 -23.77 -13.73
N ARG A 316 22.36 -24.52 -14.27
CA ARG A 316 21.26 -23.95 -15.04
C ARG A 316 20.34 -23.10 -14.16
N LEU A 317 20.01 -23.53 -12.95
CA LEU A 317 19.22 -22.73 -12.01
C LEU A 317 19.95 -21.47 -11.57
N LEU A 318 21.26 -21.54 -11.32
CA LEU A 318 22.09 -20.38 -11.02
C LEU A 318 22.07 -19.36 -12.17
N GLN A 319 22.13 -19.83 -13.42
CA GLN A 319 21.96 -18.97 -14.59
C GLN A 319 20.56 -18.33 -14.62
N GLN A 320 19.51 -19.12 -14.36
CA GLN A 320 18.14 -18.58 -14.35
C GLN A 320 17.88 -17.64 -13.18
N ALA A 321 18.55 -17.80 -12.05
CA ALA A 321 18.48 -16.89 -10.90
C ALA A 321 19.14 -15.53 -11.18
N ASP A 322 20.03 -15.45 -12.18
CA ASP A 322 20.67 -14.21 -12.55
C ASP A 322 19.67 -13.23 -13.20
N VAL A 323 19.53 -12.04 -12.61
CA VAL A 323 18.53 -11.05 -13.04
C VAL A 323 19.15 -10.13 -14.09
N ASP A 324 18.68 -10.18 -15.33
CA ASP A 324 19.18 -9.31 -16.39
C ASP A 324 18.93 -7.83 -16.09
N GLY A 325 19.71 -6.95 -16.75
CA GLY A 325 19.67 -5.51 -16.53
C GLY A 325 18.28 -4.88 -16.68
N ARG A 326 17.43 -5.32 -17.62
CA ARG A 326 16.07 -4.76 -17.78
C ARG A 326 15.13 -5.19 -16.67
N SER A 327 15.41 -6.35 -16.08
CA SER A 327 14.63 -6.93 -14.99
C SER A 327 15.15 -6.52 -13.60
N GLU A 328 16.31 -5.86 -13.48
CA GLU A 328 16.86 -5.45 -12.19
C GLU A 328 16.02 -4.34 -11.52
N PRO A 329 15.56 -4.53 -10.26
CA PRO A 329 14.78 -3.52 -9.54
C PRO A 329 15.53 -2.19 -9.29
N LEU A 330 16.86 -2.22 -9.42
CA LEU A 330 17.76 -1.06 -9.32
C LEU A 330 17.76 -0.16 -10.56
N MET A 331 17.13 -0.58 -11.66
CA MET A 331 17.01 0.29 -12.82
C MET A 331 16.12 1.49 -12.48
N PRO A 332 16.54 2.73 -12.79
CA PRO A 332 15.69 3.90 -12.61
C PRO A 332 14.39 3.74 -13.39
N ARG A 333 13.26 3.99 -12.73
CA ARG A 333 11.95 4.03 -13.36
C ARG A 333 11.54 5.48 -13.61
N PRO A 334 11.03 5.82 -14.81
CA PRO A 334 10.44 7.13 -15.03
C PRO A 334 9.22 7.32 -14.11
N ALA A 335 8.80 8.56 -13.92
CA ALA A 335 7.51 8.82 -13.28
C ALA A 335 6.39 8.11 -14.07
N ALA A 336 5.49 7.43 -13.36
CA ALA A 336 4.30 6.83 -13.95
C ALA A 336 3.39 7.90 -14.58
N ALA A 337 3.36 9.10 -13.98
CA ALA A 337 2.64 10.25 -14.50
C ALA A 337 3.24 11.56 -13.98
N VAL A 338 3.06 12.63 -14.77
CA VAL A 338 3.10 14.01 -14.29
C VAL A 338 1.65 14.42 -14.05
N TRP A 339 1.28 14.68 -12.80
CA TRP A 339 -0.08 15.07 -12.44
C TRP A 339 -0.15 16.55 -12.10
N THR A 340 -0.84 17.32 -12.95
CA THR A 340 -1.14 18.73 -12.71
C THR A 340 -2.57 18.83 -12.18
N PRO A 341 -2.77 19.12 -10.88
CA PRO A 341 -4.09 19.07 -10.28
C PRO A 341 -4.98 20.22 -10.77
N GLU A 342 -6.10 19.88 -11.42
CA GLU A 342 -7.24 20.81 -11.54
C GLU A 342 -8.02 20.86 -10.21
N ALA A 343 -8.71 21.96 -9.94
CA ALA A 343 -9.31 22.20 -8.63
C ALA A 343 -10.28 21.10 -8.15
N ASP A 344 -11.15 20.59 -9.01
CA ASP A 344 -12.13 19.56 -8.65
C ASP A 344 -11.51 18.15 -8.59
N ASP A 345 -10.56 17.85 -9.49
CA ASP A 345 -9.79 16.61 -9.48
C ASP A 345 -8.89 16.50 -8.23
N LEU A 346 -8.31 17.61 -7.80
CA LEU A 346 -7.50 17.71 -6.58
C LEU A 346 -8.31 17.30 -5.34
N VAL A 347 -9.52 17.85 -5.18
CA VAL A 347 -10.38 17.53 -4.03
C VAL A 347 -10.85 16.09 -4.12
N GLU A 348 -11.28 15.64 -5.31
CA GLU A 348 -11.71 14.25 -5.52
C GLU A 348 -10.63 13.24 -5.14
N ARG A 349 -9.41 13.45 -5.63
CA ARG A 349 -8.27 12.57 -5.38
C ARG A 349 -7.87 12.57 -3.91
N ALA A 350 -7.90 13.73 -3.25
CA ALA A 350 -7.63 13.83 -1.82
C ALA A 350 -8.70 13.09 -0.99
N VAL A 351 -9.99 13.29 -1.28
CA VAL A 351 -11.09 12.60 -0.60
C VAL A 351 -10.99 11.10 -0.78
N THR A 352 -10.87 10.63 -2.02
CA THR A 352 -10.81 9.19 -2.34
C THR A 352 -9.60 8.53 -1.71
N GLY A 353 -8.42 9.17 -1.76
CA GLY A 353 -7.22 8.68 -1.07
C GLY A 353 -7.40 8.55 0.44
N LEU A 354 -7.99 9.56 1.09
CA LEU A 354 -8.19 9.57 2.54
C LEU A 354 -9.20 8.51 3.01
N THR A 355 -10.15 8.09 2.16
CA THR A 355 -11.04 6.97 2.52
C THR A 355 -10.27 5.68 2.80
N GLN A 356 -9.11 5.47 2.18
CA GLN A 356 -8.24 4.29 2.38
C GLN A 356 -7.58 4.23 3.77
N PHE A 357 -7.72 5.31 4.57
CA PHE A 357 -7.24 5.39 5.95
C PHE A 357 -8.34 5.15 6.99
N ILE A 358 -9.58 4.90 6.57
CA ILE A 358 -10.71 4.63 7.47
C ILE A 358 -11.09 3.15 7.33
N ALA A 359 -11.14 2.43 8.44
CA ALA A 359 -11.52 1.02 8.45
C ALA A 359 -13.03 0.86 8.23
N ALA A 360 -13.42 -0.19 7.52
CA ALA A 360 -14.84 -0.47 7.29
C ALA A 360 -15.64 -0.62 8.59
N ALA A 361 -15.06 -1.25 9.62
CA ALA A 361 -15.69 -1.40 10.93
C ALA A 361 -16.00 -0.06 11.60
N ASP A 362 -15.15 0.96 11.41
CA ASP A 362 -15.40 2.30 11.97
C ASP A 362 -16.60 2.97 11.30
N LEU A 363 -16.69 2.84 9.98
CA LEU A 363 -17.79 3.38 9.19
C LEU A 363 -19.12 2.72 9.58
N GLN A 364 -19.13 1.41 9.80
CA GLN A 364 -20.32 0.70 10.27
C GLN A 364 -20.81 1.22 11.63
N ARG A 365 -19.88 1.48 12.56
CA ARG A 365 -20.22 2.01 13.88
C ARG A 365 -20.76 3.43 13.81
N ILE A 366 -20.17 4.28 12.97
CA ILE A 366 -20.71 5.62 12.69
C ILE A 366 -22.11 5.49 12.08
N ASP A 367 -22.27 4.66 11.05
CA ASP A 367 -23.55 4.46 10.36
C ASP A 367 -24.65 4.03 11.33
N GLN A 368 -24.38 3.03 12.18
CA GLN A 368 -25.31 2.56 13.21
C GLN A 368 -25.65 3.66 14.22
N ARG A 369 -24.66 4.42 14.68
CA ARG A 369 -24.89 5.49 15.65
C ARG A 369 -25.75 6.62 15.08
N LEU A 370 -25.49 7.02 13.83
CA LEU A 370 -26.28 8.04 13.14
C LEU A 370 -27.74 7.58 12.96
N ALA A 371 -27.97 6.29 12.69
CA ALA A 371 -29.30 5.71 12.53
C ALA A 371 -30.17 5.90 13.78
N GLN A 372 -29.54 5.76 14.95
CA GLN A 372 -30.20 5.82 16.27
C GLN A 372 -30.28 7.25 16.82
N SER A 373 -29.60 8.20 16.19
CA SER A 373 -29.55 9.57 16.69
C SER A 373 -30.77 10.38 16.24
N PRO A 374 -31.35 11.23 17.12
CA PRO A 374 -32.46 12.09 16.73
C PRO A 374 -31.98 13.13 15.70
N THR A 375 -32.68 13.20 14.57
CA THR A 375 -32.48 14.24 13.56
C THR A 375 -33.80 14.50 12.82
N SER A 376 -33.90 15.66 12.17
CA SER A 376 -35.00 15.96 11.26
C SER A 376 -34.93 15.10 10.00
N GLY A 377 -36.04 15.06 9.27
CA GLY A 377 -36.12 14.38 7.98
C GLY A 377 -37.06 15.11 7.05
N THR A 378 -36.98 14.75 5.78
CA THR A 378 -37.87 15.22 4.71
C THR A 378 -38.44 14.01 4.00
N SER A 379 -39.64 14.16 3.44
CA SER A 379 -40.21 13.16 2.55
C SER A 379 -40.43 13.71 1.15
N LEU A 380 -40.17 12.85 0.16
CA LEU A 380 -40.45 13.09 -1.26
C LEU A 380 -41.52 12.09 -1.67
N SER A 381 -42.51 12.53 -2.44
CA SER A 381 -43.59 11.67 -2.89
C SER A 381 -43.71 11.66 -4.40
N ALA A 382 -44.03 10.50 -4.97
CA ALA A 382 -44.29 10.35 -6.39
C ALA A 382 -45.39 9.32 -6.64
N ASP A 383 -46.10 9.50 -7.76
CA ASP A 383 -47.03 8.50 -8.26
C ASP A 383 -46.30 7.42 -9.06
N CYS A 384 -46.76 6.19 -8.91
CA CYS A 384 -46.11 4.99 -9.41
C CYS A 384 -47.13 3.99 -9.96
N ASP A 385 -46.67 3.11 -10.83
CA ASP A 385 -47.32 1.84 -11.15
C ASP A 385 -46.75 0.74 -10.24
N ALA A 386 -47.61 0.10 -9.45
CA ALA A 386 -47.33 -1.02 -8.58
C ALA A 386 -48.30 -2.19 -8.88
N VAL A 387 -47.95 -3.00 -9.88
CA VAL A 387 -48.79 -4.09 -10.37
C VAL A 387 -48.42 -5.38 -9.65
N GLY A 388 -49.37 -5.94 -8.88
CA GLY A 388 -49.23 -7.20 -8.16
C GLY A 388 -49.71 -8.40 -8.98
N THR A 389 -48.94 -9.49 -8.96
CA THR A 389 -49.30 -10.79 -9.57
C THR A 389 -49.02 -11.92 -8.58
N PRO A 390 -49.93 -12.91 -8.41
CA PRO A 390 -49.64 -14.11 -7.63
C PRO A 390 -48.42 -14.86 -8.19
N ALA A 391 -47.55 -15.36 -7.32
CA ALA A 391 -46.38 -16.18 -7.67
C ALA A 391 -46.08 -17.16 -6.52
N ASP A 392 -46.36 -18.45 -6.73
CA ASP A 392 -45.99 -19.55 -5.79
C ASP A 392 -46.43 -19.32 -4.33
N GLY A 393 -47.66 -18.83 -4.14
CA GLY A 393 -48.21 -18.49 -2.81
C GLY A 393 -47.81 -17.11 -2.28
N ASN A 394 -46.84 -16.45 -2.91
CA ASN A 394 -46.41 -15.07 -2.64
C ASN A 394 -47.09 -14.08 -3.60
N GLU A 395 -47.01 -12.79 -3.30
CA GLU A 395 -47.39 -11.71 -4.22
C GLU A 395 -46.12 -11.05 -4.79
N ARG A 396 -45.98 -11.04 -6.12
CA ARG A 396 -44.91 -10.32 -6.81
C ARG A 396 -45.43 -8.98 -7.31
N ILE A 397 -44.86 -7.89 -6.82
CA ILE A 397 -45.28 -6.52 -7.12
C ILE A 397 -44.18 -5.85 -7.97
N LYS A 398 -44.50 -5.54 -9.22
CA LYS A 398 -43.63 -4.74 -10.09
C LYS A 398 -43.88 -3.26 -9.85
N VAL A 399 -42.86 -2.54 -9.42
CA VAL A 399 -42.92 -1.11 -9.12
C VAL A 399 -42.16 -0.32 -10.18
N VAL A 400 -42.79 0.71 -10.73
CA VAL A 400 -42.22 1.67 -11.66
C VAL A 400 -42.71 3.06 -11.29
N CYS A 401 -41.80 3.95 -10.90
CA CYS A 401 -42.07 5.37 -10.70
C CYS A 401 -41.25 6.19 -11.70
N GLN A 402 -41.88 7.19 -12.31
CA GLN A 402 -41.24 8.13 -13.22
C GLN A 402 -41.68 9.54 -12.86
N GLY A 403 -40.94 10.19 -11.96
CA GLY A 403 -41.12 11.59 -11.57
C GLY A 403 -39.83 12.39 -11.72
N ALA A 404 -39.91 13.70 -11.50
CA ALA A 404 -38.75 14.59 -11.53
C ALA A 404 -37.70 14.17 -10.48
N ASP A 405 -38.15 14.00 -9.24
CA ASP A 405 -37.29 13.70 -8.08
C ASP A 405 -37.24 12.23 -7.72
N ILE A 406 -38.09 11.36 -8.28
CA ILE A 406 -38.09 9.93 -7.95
C ILE A 406 -38.21 9.14 -9.25
N GLU A 407 -37.15 8.39 -9.56
CA GLU A 407 -37.19 7.34 -10.56
C GLU A 407 -36.76 6.03 -9.92
N LEU A 408 -37.65 5.05 -9.90
CA LEU A 408 -37.32 3.72 -9.36
C LEU A 408 -38.03 2.64 -10.14
N ARG A 409 -37.33 1.53 -10.34
CA ARG A 409 -37.85 0.37 -11.07
C ARG A 409 -37.37 -0.90 -10.39
N GLY A 410 -38.30 -1.78 -10.08
CA GLY A 410 -37.94 -3.01 -9.37
C GLY A 410 -39.07 -3.98 -9.13
N LEU A 411 -38.75 -4.96 -8.31
CA LEU A 411 -39.64 -6.04 -7.90
C LEU A 411 -39.60 -6.14 -6.37
N ILE A 412 -40.79 -6.11 -5.78
CA ILE A 412 -41.04 -6.43 -4.38
C ILE A 412 -41.77 -7.77 -4.36
N GLN A 413 -41.35 -8.69 -3.51
CA GLN A 413 -42.05 -9.92 -3.21
C GLN A 413 -42.61 -9.80 -1.80
N ARG A 414 -43.91 -10.09 -1.64
CA ARG A 414 -44.56 -10.21 -0.34
C ARG A 414 -44.83 -11.69 -0.08
N ASP A 415 -44.43 -12.18 1.09
CA ASP A 415 -44.63 -13.57 1.47
C ASP A 415 -46.11 -13.96 1.56
N ALA A 416 -46.37 -15.28 1.56
CA ALA A 416 -47.73 -15.84 1.66
C ALA A 416 -48.45 -15.43 2.96
N ALA A 417 -47.70 -15.24 4.05
CA ALA A 417 -48.22 -14.74 5.32
C ALA A 417 -48.64 -13.26 5.24
N GLY A 418 -48.16 -12.54 4.21
CA GLY A 418 -48.51 -11.16 3.92
C GLY A 418 -47.72 -10.11 4.69
N ASN A 419 -46.70 -10.51 5.45
CA ASN A 419 -46.05 -9.66 6.46
C ASN A 419 -44.62 -9.25 6.07
N THR A 420 -43.88 -10.09 5.36
CA THR A 420 -42.45 -9.86 5.06
C THR A 420 -42.25 -9.46 3.60
N LEU A 421 -41.34 -8.52 3.36
CA LEU A 421 -40.95 -8.08 2.02
C LEU A 421 -39.54 -8.54 1.67
N SER A 422 -39.36 -8.93 0.42
CA SER A 422 -38.05 -9.19 -0.18
C SER A 422 -38.02 -8.69 -1.64
N GLY A 423 -36.89 -8.78 -2.32
CA GLY A 423 -36.79 -8.49 -3.76
C GLY A 423 -35.61 -7.61 -4.12
N ARG A 424 -35.73 -6.90 -5.25
CA ARG A 424 -34.64 -6.07 -5.78
C ARG A 424 -35.19 -4.89 -6.58
N MET A 425 -34.69 -3.71 -6.26
CA MET A 425 -34.75 -2.54 -7.12
C MET A 425 -33.59 -2.59 -8.11
N ARG A 426 -33.90 -2.51 -9.41
CA ARG A 426 -32.88 -2.55 -10.48
C ARG A 426 -32.21 -1.20 -10.68
N SER A 427 -32.96 -0.11 -10.48
CA SER A 427 -32.48 1.27 -10.57
C SER A 427 -33.29 2.10 -9.59
N VAL A 428 -32.58 2.92 -8.81
CA VAL A 428 -33.14 3.87 -7.86
C VAL A 428 -32.37 5.18 -8.01
N ARG A 429 -33.07 6.24 -8.40
CA ARG A 429 -32.60 7.62 -8.39
C ARG A 429 -33.59 8.46 -7.59
N ILE A 430 -33.09 9.18 -6.60
CA ILE A 430 -33.88 10.06 -5.75
C ILE A 430 -33.18 11.41 -5.71
N ALA A 431 -33.92 12.47 -6.04
CA ALA A 431 -33.41 13.80 -6.33
C ALA A 431 -32.24 13.73 -7.34
N ASP A 432 -31.08 14.23 -6.94
CA ASP A 432 -29.83 14.27 -7.70
C ASP A 432 -28.94 13.04 -7.48
N THR A 433 -29.34 12.08 -6.64
CA THR A 433 -28.51 10.92 -6.28
C THR A 433 -28.97 9.66 -7.01
N GLU A 434 -28.05 9.02 -7.73
CA GLU A 434 -28.22 7.69 -8.31
C GLU A 434 -27.69 6.62 -7.34
N PHE A 435 -28.60 5.82 -6.78
CA PHE A 435 -28.25 4.73 -5.89
C PHE A 435 -28.00 3.41 -6.63
N GLY A 436 -28.47 3.29 -7.87
CA GLY A 436 -28.32 2.08 -8.68
C GLY A 436 -29.20 0.93 -8.20
N ALA A 437 -28.65 -0.28 -8.18
CA ALA A 437 -29.38 -1.49 -7.79
C ALA A 437 -29.32 -1.73 -6.27
N LEU A 438 -30.47 -1.99 -5.66
CA LEU A 438 -30.63 -2.20 -4.22
C LEU A 438 -31.48 -3.44 -3.93
N SER A 439 -31.13 -4.17 -2.88
CA SER A 439 -31.96 -5.23 -2.31
C SER A 439 -33.14 -4.64 -1.55
N VAL A 440 -34.29 -5.31 -1.61
CA VAL A 440 -35.51 -4.93 -0.91
C VAL A 440 -35.69 -5.80 0.32
N GLY A 441 -35.99 -5.17 1.45
CA GLY A 441 -36.52 -5.80 2.66
C GLY A 441 -37.69 -5.00 3.22
N GLY A 442 -38.17 -5.38 4.41
CA GLY A 442 -39.19 -4.63 5.16
C GLY A 442 -40.45 -5.44 5.43
N SER A 443 -41.57 -4.76 5.65
CA SER A 443 -42.82 -5.39 6.07
C SER A 443 -44.05 -4.69 5.50
N ALA A 444 -45.18 -5.42 5.43
CA ALA A 444 -46.48 -4.79 5.20
C ALA A 444 -47.24 -4.60 6.53
N ASP A 445 -47.96 -3.50 6.66
CA ASP A 445 -48.83 -3.28 7.82
C ASP A 445 -50.25 -3.82 7.62
N GLY A 446 -51.06 -3.77 8.69
CA GLY A 446 -52.45 -4.26 8.67
C GLY A 446 -53.39 -3.51 7.71
N ALA A 447 -52.98 -2.34 7.19
CA ALA A 447 -53.70 -1.60 6.16
C ALA A 447 -53.21 -1.96 4.74
N GLY A 448 -52.24 -2.87 4.61
CA GLY A 448 -51.66 -3.29 3.34
C GLY A 448 -50.65 -2.30 2.76
N VAL A 449 -50.20 -1.33 3.55
CA VAL A 449 -49.13 -0.40 3.18
C VAL A 449 -47.79 -1.11 3.30
N LEU A 450 -46.93 -0.98 2.29
CA LEU A 450 -45.62 -1.62 2.28
C LEU A 450 -44.58 -0.65 2.83
N HIS A 451 -43.92 -1.02 3.92
CA HIS A 451 -42.79 -0.33 4.52
C HIS A 451 -41.51 -1.00 4.03
N VAL A 452 -40.87 -0.39 3.03
CA VAL A 452 -39.75 -0.94 2.29
C VAL A 452 -38.44 -0.37 2.83
N THR A 453 -37.50 -1.26 3.13
CA THR A 453 -36.10 -0.91 3.41
C THR A 453 -35.24 -1.30 2.21
N LEU A 454 -34.28 -0.44 1.86
CA LEU A 454 -33.34 -0.71 0.78
C LEU A 454 -31.92 -0.83 1.31
N GLN A 455 -31.16 -1.76 0.74
CA GLN A 455 -29.77 -2.03 1.14
C GLN A 455 -28.92 -2.37 -0.10
N TYR A 456 -27.64 -2.03 -0.03
CA TYR A 456 -26.68 -2.52 -1.01
C TYR A 456 -26.40 -4.01 -0.76
N PRO A 457 -26.45 -4.88 -1.79
CA PRO A 457 -26.24 -6.32 -1.60
C PRO A 457 -24.90 -6.67 -0.95
N GLU A 458 -23.84 -5.96 -1.32
CA GLU A 458 -22.46 -6.24 -0.93
C GLU A 458 -21.92 -5.26 0.13
N SER A 459 -22.81 -4.48 0.78
CA SER A 459 -22.36 -3.49 1.76
C SER A 459 -23.23 -3.49 3.02
N PRO A 460 -22.60 -3.48 4.21
CA PRO A 460 -23.31 -3.34 5.47
C PRO A 460 -23.75 -1.89 5.75
N LEU A 461 -23.34 -0.92 4.92
CA LEU A 461 -23.71 0.49 5.09
C LEU A 461 -25.08 0.78 4.48
N ARG A 462 -25.86 1.66 5.14
CA ARG A 462 -27.15 2.11 4.62
C ARG A 462 -26.96 2.97 3.37
N PRO A 463 -27.88 2.93 2.38
CA PRO A 463 -27.80 3.83 1.23
C PRO A 463 -27.88 5.29 1.65
N ARG A 464 -26.96 6.13 1.14
CA ARG A 464 -26.86 7.54 1.50
C ARG A 464 -26.85 8.47 0.27
N PHE A 465 -27.30 9.70 0.47
CA PHE A 465 -27.12 10.78 -0.50
C PHE A 465 -25.65 11.23 -0.51
N ALA A 466 -25.25 12.01 -1.52
CA ALA A 466 -23.87 12.51 -1.61
C ALA A 466 -23.43 13.32 -0.37
N ASN A 467 -24.35 14.02 0.30
CA ASN A 467 -24.04 14.73 1.55
C ASN A 467 -23.98 13.82 2.80
N ALA A 468 -24.13 12.50 2.64
CA ALA A 468 -24.28 11.49 3.69
C ALA A 468 -25.59 11.50 4.48
N ASP A 469 -26.64 12.18 4.01
CA ASP A 469 -27.99 11.92 4.55
C ASP A 469 -28.42 10.48 4.24
N ALA A 470 -29.16 9.86 5.16
CA ALA A 470 -29.59 8.47 4.99
C ALA A 470 -30.90 8.38 4.22
N LEU A 471 -30.97 7.44 3.28
CA LEU A 471 -32.23 6.93 2.75
C LEU A 471 -32.83 5.97 3.78
N ALA A 472 -33.79 6.46 4.58
CA ALA A 472 -34.29 5.73 5.74
C ALA A 472 -35.25 4.61 5.38
N GLY A 473 -36.04 4.80 4.33
CA GLY A 473 -37.05 3.84 3.88
C GLY A 473 -38.03 4.44 2.89
N LEU A 474 -38.90 3.60 2.36
CA LEU A 474 -39.93 3.98 1.42
C LEU A 474 -41.26 3.39 1.87
N THR A 475 -42.33 4.16 1.76
CA THR A 475 -43.69 3.68 2.02
C THR A 475 -44.44 3.61 0.71
N LEU A 476 -44.96 2.45 0.32
CA LEU A 476 -45.77 2.27 -0.88
C LEU A 476 -47.23 2.06 -0.50
N ARG A 477 -48.10 2.98 -0.94
CA ARG A 477 -49.56 2.92 -0.74
C ARG A 477 -50.25 2.69 -2.07
N ARG A 478 -50.81 1.49 -2.27
CA ARG A 478 -51.60 1.16 -3.48
C ARG A 478 -52.97 1.83 -3.43
N HIS A 479 -53.42 2.35 -4.57
CA HIS A 479 -54.74 2.96 -4.69
C HIS A 479 -55.81 1.88 -4.76
N ALA A 480 -56.97 2.13 -4.15
CA ALA A 480 -58.07 1.16 -4.06
C ALA A 480 -58.74 0.85 -5.42
N SER A 481 -58.48 1.65 -6.46
CA SER A 481 -59.11 1.57 -7.78
C SER A 481 -58.71 0.33 -8.61
N GLY A 482 -57.77 -0.50 -8.14
CA GLY A 482 -57.39 -1.77 -8.77
C GLY A 482 -56.62 -1.66 -10.08
N ASN A 483 -56.31 -0.45 -10.54
CA ASN A 483 -55.57 -0.19 -11.79
C ASN A 483 -54.03 -0.31 -11.64
N GLY A 484 -53.55 -0.81 -10.51
CA GLY A 484 -52.13 -0.90 -10.21
C GLY A 484 -51.46 0.44 -9.92
N LYS A 485 -52.19 1.54 -9.68
CA LYS A 485 -51.59 2.80 -9.25
C LYS A 485 -51.24 2.79 -7.77
N ALA A 486 -50.16 3.46 -7.41
CA ALA A 486 -49.70 3.64 -6.05
C ALA A 486 -49.02 4.99 -5.88
N THR A 487 -48.95 5.44 -4.64
CA THR A 487 -48.09 6.57 -4.24
C THR A 487 -46.94 6.01 -3.41
N ILE A 488 -45.72 6.42 -3.75
CA ILE A 488 -44.54 6.14 -2.94
C ILE A 488 -44.14 7.39 -2.17
N GLU A 489 -43.74 7.20 -0.92
CA GLU A 489 -43.16 8.24 -0.06
C GLU A 489 -41.77 7.79 0.35
N VAL A 490 -40.75 8.56 0.00
CA VAL A 490 -39.35 8.30 0.29
C VAL A 490 -38.93 9.15 1.47
N GLN A 491 -38.39 8.52 2.52
CA GLN A 491 -37.94 9.21 3.72
C GLN A 491 -36.43 9.44 3.68
N ARG A 492 -36.02 10.70 3.78
CA ARG A 492 -34.64 11.14 3.94
C ARG A 492 -34.43 11.62 5.37
N ARG A 493 -33.39 11.13 6.04
CA ARG A 493 -32.95 11.61 7.35
C ARG A 493 -31.74 12.52 7.20
N HIS A 494 -31.79 13.70 7.83
CA HIS A 494 -30.71 14.68 7.78
C HIS A 494 -29.58 14.31 8.74
N GLU A 495 -28.92 13.17 8.50
CA GLU A 495 -27.83 12.68 9.34
C GLU A 495 -26.51 13.43 9.07
N SER A 496 -26.39 14.14 7.94
CA SER A 496 -25.18 14.90 7.56
C SER A 496 -24.85 16.05 8.51
N VAL A 497 -25.88 16.67 9.11
CA VAL A 497 -25.70 17.74 10.11
C VAL A 497 -25.07 17.21 11.39
N LEU A 498 -25.49 16.02 11.85
CA LEU A 498 -24.93 15.38 13.05
C LEU A 498 -23.45 15.08 12.86
N LEU A 499 -23.08 14.60 11.67
CA LEU A 499 -21.71 14.29 11.29
C LEU A 499 -20.85 15.55 11.24
N SER A 500 -21.33 16.59 10.56
CA SER A 500 -20.59 17.85 10.40
C SER A 500 -20.40 18.56 11.75
N ASP A 501 -21.44 18.63 12.57
CA ASP A 501 -21.37 19.23 13.90
C ASP A 501 -20.39 18.48 14.81
N ALA A 502 -20.33 17.14 14.72
CA ALA A 502 -19.38 16.34 15.49
C ALA A 502 -17.91 16.60 15.08
N VAL A 503 -17.64 16.80 13.79
CA VAL A 503 -16.31 17.18 13.31
C VAL A 503 -15.92 18.59 13.81
N GLU A 504 -16.83 19.56 13.76
CA GLU A 504 -16.55 20.91 14.25
C GLU A 504 -16.31 20.94 15.77
N ARG A 505 -17.07 20.16 16.56
CA ARG A 505 -16.81 20.03 18.00
C ARG A 505 -15.48 19.37 18.32
N THR A 506 -15.09 18.36 17.53
CA THR A 506 -13.77 17.70 17.65
C THR A 506 -12.64 18.72 17.53
N ALA A 507 -12.74 19.64 16.58
CA ALA A 507 -11.76 20.69 16.38
C ALA A 507 -11.73 21.72 17.52
N GLY A 508 -12.88 22.09 18.08
CA GLY A 508 -12.97 23.04 19.19
C GLY A 508 -12.31 22.57 20.48
N GLN A 509 -12.21 21.26 20.70
CA GLN A 509 -11.58 20.67 21.89
C GLN A 509 -10.10 20.33 21.69
N SER A 510 -9.66 20.16 20.44
CA SER A 510 -8.31 19.71 20.12
C SER A 510 -7.89 20.26 18.76
N GLY A 511 -7.59 21.57 18.70
CA GLY A 511 -7.17 22.25 17.47
C GLY A 511 -6.00 21.58 16.74
N ALA A 512 -5.13 20.90 17.50
CA ALA A 512 -3.98 20.17 16.97
C ALA A 512 -4.30 19.02 16.01
N LEU A 513 -5.55 18.52 15.98
CA LEU A 513 -5.94 17.39 15.10
C LEU A 513 -6.00 17.77 13.61
N PHE A 514 -6.22 19.05 13.30
CA PHE A 514 -6.33 19.55 11.93
C PHE A 514 -5.17 20.49 11.53
N GLU A 515 -4.13 20.57 12.38
CA GLU A 515 -2.85 21.19 12.03
C GLU A 515 -2.18 20.45 10.85
N GLN A 516 -1.10 21.01 10.31
CA GLN A 516 -0.27 20.34 9.30
C GLN A 516 0.52 19.18 9.92
N ARG A 517 -0.18 18.07 10.17
CA ARG A 517 0.36 16.78 10.64
C ARG A 517 -0.23 15.65 9.80
N PRO A 518 0.41 14.48 9.77
CA PRO A 518 -0.13 13.30 9.09
C PRO A 518 -1.61 13.04 9.41
N PHE A 519 -2.35 12.54 8.42
CA PHE A 519 -3.68 12.02 8.68
C PHE A 519 -3.56 10.74 9.50
N LEU A 520 -4.06 10.76 10.74
CA LEU A 520 -3.96 9.66 11.69
C LEU A 520 -5.34 9.17 12.09
N ARG A 521 -5.71 7.98 11.61
CA ARG A 521 -6.96 7.29 12.00
C ARG A 521 -7.07 7.20 13.52
N ALA A 522 -5.99 6.77 14.17
CA ALA A 522 -5.89 6.58 15.61
C ALA A 522 -6.01 7.86 16.45
N ALA A 523 -5.92 9.04 15.84
CA ALA A 523 -6.16 10.31 16.52
C ALA A 523 -7.55 10.88 16.19
N LEU A 524 -7.93 10.87 14.90
CA LEU A 524 -9.17 11.48 14.41
C LEU A 524 -10.42 10.67 14.78
N MET A 525 -10.39 9.35 14.57
CA MET A 525 -11.56 8.49 14.78
C MET A 525 -12.00 8.40 16.25
N PRO A 526 -11.12 8.21 17.25
CA PRO A 526 -11.54 8.22 18.64
C PRO A 526 -12.11 9.58 19.06
N ALA A 527 -11.56 10.69 18.55
CA ALA A 527 -12.06 12.01 18.86
C ALA A 527 -13.47 12.23 18.28
N LEU A 528 -13.68 11.84 17.03
CA LEU A 528 -15.01 11.84 16.40
C LEU A 528 -16.00 10.92 17.14
N PHE A 529 -15.56 9.73 17.56
CA PHE A 529 -16.39 8.78 18.28
C PHE A 529 -16.88 9.35 19.61
N ARG A 530 -16.03 10.05 20.36
CA ARG A 530 -16.44 10.76 21.58
C ARG A 530 -17.54 11.77 21.30
N GLU A 531 -17.40 12.57 20.24
CA GLU A 531 -18.37 13.60 19.86
C GLU A 531 -19.71 13.03 19.34
N LEU A 532 -19.68 11.80 18.81
CA LEU A 532 -20.88 11.06 18.41
C LEU A 532 -21.47 10.24 19.57
N GLY A 533 -20.79 10.11 20.71
CA GLY A 533 -21.19 9.25 21.81
C GLY A 533 -21.05 7.75 21.50
N ILE A 534 -20.07 7.39 20.67
CA ILE A 534 -19.68 6.00 20.38
C ILE A 534 -18.61 5.61 21.40
N THR A 535 -18.76 4.46 22.06
CA THR A 535 -17.73 3.91 22.95
C THR A 535 -16.42 3.75 22.20
N THR A 536 -15.33 4.35 22.66
CA THR A 536 -14.01 4.16 22.05
C THR A 536 -13.43 2.82 22.50
N GLY A 537 -12.96 2.00 21.55
CA GLY A 537 -12.19 0.79 21.85
C GLY A 537 -10.70 1.09 22.02
N ASP A 538 -9.88 0.04 21.98
CA ASP A 538 -8.43 0.18 21.92
C ASP A 538 -8.01 0.69 20.54
N TRP A 539 -7.26 1.78 20.53
CA TRP A 539 -6.69 2.36 19.30
C TRP A 539 -5.19 2.22 19.38
N CYS A 540 -4.61 1.64 18.34
CA CYS A 540 -3.17 1.56 18.26
C CYS A 540 -2.57 2.84 17.69
N CYS A 541 -1.32 3.04 18.09
CA CYS A 541 -0.23 3.60 17.30
C CYS A 541 -0.10 5.12 17.40
N ALA A 542 -0.77 5.72 18.39
CA ALA A 542 -0.62 7.12 18.76
C ALA A 542 0.32 7.35 19.97
N ASP A 543 0.69 6.30 20.73
CA ASP A 543 1.57 6.39 21.90
C ASP A 543 2.62 5.26 21.87
N ASP A 544 3.90 5.65 21.95
CA ASP A 544 5.07 4.77 21.96
C ASP A 544 5.79 4.76 23.31
N GLY A 545 5.27 5.45 24.34
CA GLY A 545 5.99 5.79 25.56
C GLY A 545 6.50 4.62 26.40
N SER A 546 6.01 3.40 26.15
CA SER A 546 6.40 2.17 26.87
C SER A 546 7.29 1.22 26.04
N VAL A 547 7.75 1.62 24.86
CA VAL A 547 8.46 0.76 23.90
C VAL A 547 9.96 1.03 23.88
N SER A 548 10.78 -0.03 23.93
CA SER A 548 12.23 0.06 23.75
C SER A 548 12.61 0.81 22.45
N PRO A 549 13.59 1.75 22.45
CA PRO A 549 13.96 2.55 21.28
C PRO A 549 14.24 1.72 20.01
N PRO A 550 13.92 2.23 18.80
CA PRO A 550 14.17 1.49 17.58
C PRO A 550 15.69 1.40 17.37
N ARG A 551 16.15 0.24 16.90
CA ARG A 551 17.55 0.01 16.55
C ARG A 551 17.71 0.15 15.05
N VAL A 552 18.80 0.79 14.62
CA VAL A 552 19.23 0.83 13.21
C VAL A 552 20.39 -0.13 13.01
N ALA A 553 20.57 -0.64 11.78
CA ALA A 553 21.76 -1.38 11.39
C ALA A 553 23.05 -0.64 11.79
N GLN A 554 24.00 -1.37 12.39
CA GLN A 554 25.28 -0.80 12.78
C GLN A 554 26.13 -0.56 11.54
N VAL A 555 26.79 0.59 11.48
CA VAL A 555 27.67 0.95 10.36
C VAL A 555 29.12 0.98 10.80
N THR A 556 29.99 0.51 9.93
CA THR A 556 31.44 0.59 10.10
C THR A 556 31.90 2.01 9.79
N GLU A 557 32.67 2.59 10.71
CA GLU A 557 33.30 3.89 10.50
C GLU A 557 34.41 3.80 9.44
N PRO A 558 34.56 4.80 8.55
CA PRO A 558 35.63 4.81 7.56
C PRO A 558 37.00 4.74 8.23
N PRO A 559 37.87 3.76 7.88
CA PRO A 559 39.23 3.72 8.38
C PRO A 559 40.09 4.78 7.68
N ASP A 560 41.17 5.19 8.34
CA ASP A 560 42.23 5.99 7.73
C ASP A 560 43.10 5.11 6.82
N ASP A 561 42.55 4.78 5.64
CA ASP A 561 43.18 3.91 4.65
C ASP A 561 42.96 4.49 3.24
N PRO A 562 44.03 4.97 2.56
CA PRO A 562 43.93 5.58 1.24
C PRO A 562 43.33 4.67 0.16
N LEU A 563 43.50 3.35 0.26
CA LEU A 563 42.94 2.39 -0.70
C LEU A 563 41.45 2.12 -0.46
N LEU A 564 40.96 2.35 0.76
CA LEU A 564 39.55 2.16 1.11
C LEU A 564 38.75 3.47 1.01
N ALA A 565 39.41 4.63 1.15
CA ALA A 565 38.75 5.94 1.18
C ALA A 565 37.80 6.19 0.00
N PRO A 566 38.15 5.89 -1.28
CA PRO A 566 37.21 6.04 -2.39
C PRO A 566 35.96 5.15 -2.26
N PHE A 567 36.13 3.92 -1.77
CA PHE A 567 35.01 3.00 -1.57
C PHE A 567 34.11 3.44 -0.42
N PHE A 568 34.64 3.89 0.71
CA PHE A 568 33.80 4.41 1.80
C PHE A 568 33.03 5.67 1.38
N LYS A 569 33.65 6.53 0.57
CA LYS A 569 33.03 7.75 0.04
C LYS A 569 31.83 7.45 -0.88
N VAL A 570 31.93 6.43 -1.72
CA VAL A 570 30.92 6.15 -2.77
C VAL A 570 30.03 4.95 -2.42
N CYS A 571 30.63 3.83 -2.04
CA CYS A 571 29.95 2.56 -1.77
C CYS A 571 29.52 2.40 -0.30
N GLY A 572 30.11 3.17 0.61
CA GLY A 572 29.80 3.12 2.06
C GLY A 572 28.37 3.50 2.42
N ALA A 573 27.64 4.19 1.53
CA ALA A 573 26.22 4.41 1.72
C ALA A 573 25.43 3.09 1.83
N CYS A 574 25.86 2.01 1.17
CA CYS A 574 25.13 0.74 1.12
C CYS A 574 25.91 -0.48 1.62
N HIS A 575 27.25 -0.47 1.59
CA HIS A 575 28.08 -1.68 1.74
C HIS A 575 28.93 -1.73 3.02
N ARG A 576 28.57 -0.98 4.06
CA ARG A 576 29.35 -0.88 5.32
C ARG A 576 28.59 -1.26 6.58
N SER A 577 27.39 -1.84 6.48
CA SER A 577 26.58 -2.21 7.64
C SER A 577 26.87 -3.64 8.13
N ASP A 578 26.33 -3.99 9.30
CA ASP A 578 26.23 -5.35 9.82
C ASP A 578 25.00 -6.12 9.28
N GLU A 579 24.32 -5.56 8.27
CA GLU A 579 23.22 -6.26 7.61
C GLU A 579 23.75 -7.44 6.77
N PRO A 580 22.97 -8.52 6.62
CA PRO A 580 23.37 -9.64 5.78
C PRO A 580 23.39 -9.29 4.28
N PHE A 581 22.77 -8.18 3.88
CA PHE A 581 22.66 -7.74 2.50
C PHE A 581 22.47 -6.22 2.39
N PRO A 582 22.88 -5.59 1.26
CA PRO A 582 23.70 -6.16 0.19
C PRO A 582 25.09 -6.58 0.72
N PRO A 583 25.95 -7.25 -0.07
CA PRO A 583 27.23 -7.71 0.46
C PRO A 583 28.04 -6.57 1.07
N ASN A 584 28.26 -6.62 2.38
CA ASN A 584 28.85 -5.54 3.16
C ASN A 584 30.38 -5.62 3.16
N PHE A 585 30.99 -5.51 1.97
CA PHE A 585 32.44 -5.65 1.77
C PHE A 585 33.29 -4.54 2.39
N LEU A 586 32.68 -3.50 2.96
CA LEU A 586 33.34 -2.45 3.75
C LEU A 586 33.09 -2.59 5.26
N ALA A 587 32.42 -3.66 5.70
CA ALA A 587 32.20 -3.90 7.13
C ALA A 587 33.47 -4.40 7.84
N GLY A 588 33.59 -4.07 9.12
CA GLY A 588 34.67 -4.51 10.00
C GLY A 588 35.95 -3.67 9.92
N SER A 589 37.07 -4.23 10.34
CA SER A 589 38.38 -3.56 10.31
C SER A 589 38.87 -3.28 8.88
N ALA A 590 39.79 -2.32 8.71
CA ALA A 590 40.42 -2.03 7.42
C ALA A 590 41.01 -3.28 6.75
N GLY A 591 41.66 -4.16 7.52
CA GLY A 591 42.21 -5.42 7.01
C GLY A 591 41.13 -6.40 6.54
N GLN A 592 39.97 -6.46 7.21
CA GLN A 592 38.83 -7.26 6.76
C GLN A 592 38.25 -6.68 5.46
N ALA A 593 38.00 -5.37 5.41
CA ALA A 593 37.48 -4.70 4.22
C ALA A 593 38.39 -4.91 2.99
N ARG A 594 39.72 -4.73 3.14
CA ARG A 594 40.68 -5.01 2.06
C ARG A 594 40.59 -6.45 1.54
N ARG A 595 40.53 -7.44 2.45
CA ARG A 595 40.42 -8.86 2.07
C ARG A 595 39.12 -9.15 1.34
N THR A 596 37.99 -8.63 1.82
CA THR A 596 36.68 -8.87 1.21
C THR A 596 36.58 -8.18 -0.16
N LEU A 597 37.05 -6.94 -0.27
CA LEU A 597 37.16 -6.22 -1.54
C LEU A 597 38.02 -6.98 -2.55
N ALA A 598 39.23 -7.42 -2.16
CA ALA A 598 40.10 -8.19 -3.02
C ALA A 598 39.46 -9.52 -3.45
N HIS A 599 38.73 -10.18 -2.53
CA HIS A 599 38.09 -11.47 -2.79
C HIS A 599 37.05 -11.39 -3.91
N CYS A 600 36.19 -10.37 -3.93
CA CYS A 600 35.15 -10.20 -4.96
C CYS A 600 35.45 -9.09 -5.98
N ALA A 601 36.72 -8.71 -6.14
CA ALA A 601 37.13 -7.60 -6.99
C ALA A 601 36.66 -7.74 -8.45
N GLU A 602 36.62 -8.97 -8.99
CA GLU A 602 36.09 -9.23 -10.35
C GLU A 602 34.60 -8.83 -10.48
N ARG A 603 33.76 -9.14 -9.48
CA ARG A 603 32.35 -8.71 -9.45
C ARG A 603 32.21 -7.19 -9.33
N ILE A 604 33.09 -6.55 -8.55
CA ILE A 604 33.09 -5.09 -8.38
C ILE A 604 33.51 -4.42 -9.69
N GLN A 605 34.59 -4.89 -10.33
CA GLN A 605 35.06 -4.41 -11.64
C GLN A 605 33.95 -4.52 -12.70
N TYR A 606 33.22 -5.63 -12.73
CA TYR A 606 32.07 -5.82 -13.61
C TYR A 606 31.01 -4.73 -13.42
N ARG A 607 30.59 -4.48 -12.17
CA ARG A 607 29.55 -3.49 -11.85
C ARG A 607 30.00 -2.05 -12.10
N LEU A 608 31.27 -1.73 -11.84
CA LEU A 608 31.86 -0.44 -12.22
C LEU A 608 31.99 -0.29 -13.74
N GLY A 609 32.17 -1.39 -14.48
CA GLY A 609 32.21 -1.43 -15.94
C GLY A 609 30.89 -1.09 -16.63
N MET A 610 29.75 -1.20 -15.92
CA MET A 610 28.44 -0.80 -16.47
C MET A 610 28.39 0.67 -16.90
N TRP A 611 29.21 1.53 -16.29
CA TRP A 611 29.33 2.94 -16.67
C TRP A 611 30.00 3.15 -18.03
N ASP A 612 30.76 2.18 -18.53
CA ASP A 612 31.39 2.23 -19.84
C ASP A 612 30.42 1.85 -20.97
N LEU A 613 29.24 1.31 -20.63
CA LEU A 613 28.22 0.84 -21.57
C LEU A 613 27.06 1.84 -21.69
N ALA A 614 26.49 1.94 -22.89
CA ALA A 614 25.26 2.67 -23.11
C ALA A 614 24.11 2.02 -22.32
N PRO A 615 23.13 2.79 -21.80
CA PRO A 615 22.05 2.26 -20.95
C PRO A 615 21.32 1.03 -21.53
N SER A 616 21.07 1.01 -22.84
CA SER A 616 20.37 -0.09 -23.52
C SER A 616 21.18 -1.37 -23.68
N GLN A 617 22.50 -1.30 -23.48
CA GLN A 617 23.45 -2.41 -23.66
C GLN A 617 23.91 -3.01 -22.32
N ARG A 618 23.50 -2.42 -21.20
CA ARG A 618 23.93 -2.85 -19.87
C ARG A 618 23.27 -4.18 -19.48
N PRO A 619 24.05 -5.26 -19.25
CA PRO A 619 23.50 -6.52 -18.75
C PRO A 619 23.11 -6.46 -17.27
N LYS A 620 23.51 -5.40 -16.55
CA LYS A 620 23.28 -5.16 -15.12
C LYS A 620 23.17 -3.65 -14.85
N SER A 621 22.52 -3.24 -13.75
CA SER A 621 22.53 -1.85 -13.31
C SER A 621 23.93 -1.38 -12.89
N THR A 622 24.17 -0.08 -13.02
CA THR A 622 25.40 0.59 -12.60
C THR A 622 25.55 0.55 -11.08
N MET A 623 26.81 0.52 -10.62
CA MET A 623 27.14 0.75 -9.21
C MET A 623 28.02 2.00 -9.05
N PRO A 624 27.70 2.93 -8.12
CA PRO A 624 26.43 2.97 -7.38
C PRO A 624 25.22 3.13 -8.32
N PRO A 625 24.00 2.73 -7.90
CA PRO A 625 22.79 2.92 -8.71
C PRO A 625 22.58 4.41 -9.00
N HIS A 626 22.11 4.71 -10.22
CA HIS A 626 22.04 6.09 -10.74
C HIS A 626 21.31 7.07 -9.82
N HIS A 627 20.13 6.68 -9.31
CA HIS A 627 19.30 7.50 -8.44
C HIS A 627 19.74 7.51 -6.97
N ALA A 628 20.39 6.44 -6.48
CA ALA A 628 20.78 6.32 -5.07
C ALA A 628 21.84 7.35 -4.63
N GLY A 629 22.56 7.95 -5.57
CA GLY A 629 23.46 9.08 -5.32
C GLY A 629 23.01 10.41 -5.93
N SER A 630 21.78 10.46 -6.47
CA SER A 630 21.31 11.52 -7.36
C SER A 630 22.37 11.89 -8.42
N LEU A 631 22.96 10.86 -9.05
CA LEU A 631 24.04 11.01 -10.01
C LEU A 631 23.50 11.47 -11.36
N GLU A 632 23.07 12.73 -11.39
CA GLU A 632 22.50 13.40 -12.55
C GLU A 632 23.22 14.73 -12.81
N GLY A 633 23.11 15.23 -14.05
CA GLY A 633 23.69 16.51 -14.45
C GLY A 633 25.16 16.66 -14.05
N ALA A 634 25.46 17.70 -13.26
CA ALA A 634 26.82 18.00 -12.83
C ALA A 634 27.44 16.92 -11.92
N ARG A 635 26.63 16.22 -11.08
CA ARG A 635 27.13 15.14 -10.23
C ARG A 635 27.54 13.92 -11.06
N LEU A 636 26.78 13.63 -12.12
CA LEU A 636 27.16 12.59 -13.08
C LEU A 636 28.47 12.94 -13.79
N GLY A 637 28.66 14.20 -14.17
CA GLY A 637 29.94 14.68 -14.71
C GLY A 637 31.11 14.45 -13.75
N GLN A 638 30.98 14.88 -12.49
CA GLN A 638 32.00 14.65 -11.45
C GLN A 638 32.31 13.16 -11.21
N TRP A 639 31.29 12.32 -11.28
CA TRP A 639 31.45 10.87 -11.19
C TRP A 639 32.29 10.32 -12.35
N MET A 640 31.92 10.67 -13.57
CA MET A 640 32.56 10.21 -14.80
C MET A 640 34.00 10.73 -14.95
N ASP A 641 34.24 11.98 -14.57
CA ASP A 641 35.52 12.67 -14.81
C ASP A 641 36.60 12.35 -13.76
N GLY A 642 36.23 11.78 -12.60
CA GLY A 642 37.17 11.57 -11.50
C GLY A 642 36.88 10.34 -10.64
N LEU A 643 35.75 10.33 -9.92
CA LEU A 643 35.51 9.34 -8.85
C LEU A 643 35.51 7.88 -9.34
N LEU A 644 34.96 7.62 -10.55
CA LEU A 644 34.99 6.29 -11.14
C LEU A 644 36.43 5.81 -11.40
N LYS A 645 37.31 6.72 -11.85
CA LYS A 645 38.72 6.44 -12.08
C LYS A 645 39.44 6.17 -10.75
N GLU A 646 39.23 7.01 -9.75
CA GLU A 646 39.78 6.82 -8.40
C GLU A 646 39.39 5.46 -7.80
N LEU A 647 38.14 5.03 -7.95
CA LEU A 647 37.67 3.72 -7.50
C LEU A 647 38.36 2.55 -8.21
N ARG A 648 38.55 2.65 -9.53
CA ARG A 648 39.24 1.60 -10.31
C ARG A 648 40.72 1.52 -9.95
N GLU A 649 41.37 2.66 -9.74
CA GLU A 649 42.76 2.73 -9.26
C GLU A 649 42.89 2.13 -7.86
N ALA A 650 41.98 2.48 -6.94
CA ALA A 650 41.92 1.90 -5.61
C ALA A 650 41.69 0.37 -5.64
N LEU A 651 40.78 -0.12 -6.49
CA LEU A 651 40.54 -1.57 -6.66
C LEU A 651 41.80 -2.29 -7.15
N THR A 652 42.53 -1.68 -8.08
CA THR A 652 43.81 -2.20 -8.58
C THR A 652 44.84 -2.24 -7.45
N GLY A 653 44.90 -1.20 -6.61
CA GLY A 653 45.78 -1.18 -5.44
C GLY A 653 45.46 -2.28 -4.44
N VAL A 654 44.18 -2.41 -4.04
CA VAL A 654 43.72 -3.44 -3.07
C VAL A 654 44.03 -4.86 -3.55
N THR A 655 43.77 -5.15 -4.83
CA THR A 655 44.03 -6.47 -5.42
C THR A 655 45.51 -6.76 -5.57
N SER A 656 46.31 -5.75 -5.95
CA SER A 656 47.77 -5.87 -6.05
C SER A 656 48.41 -6.15 -4.69
N ASP A 657 48.02 -5.41 -3.65
CA ASP A 657 48.47 -5.63 -2.27
C ASP A 657 48.13 -7.05 -1.77
N ALA A 658 46.99 -7.60 -2.22
CA ALA A 658 46.53 -8.93 -1.85
C ALA A 658 47.08 -10.06 -2.74
N GLY A 659 47.86 -9.75 -3.80
CA GLY A 659 48.33 -10.75 -4.76
C GLY A 659 47.21 -11.42 -5.57
N VAL A 660 46.07 -10.75 -5.73
CA VAL A 660 44.90 -11.25 -6.47
C VAL A 660 44.90 -10.63 -7.87
N PRO A 661 44.91 -11.41 -8.97
CA PRO A 661 44.79 -10.86 -10.31
C PRO A 661 43.43 -10.19 -10.53
N LEU A 662 43.44 -8.95 -11.03
CA LEU A 662 42.24 -8.22 -11.45
C LEU A 662 42.14 -8.23 -12.98
N PRO A 663 41.11 -8.83 -13.59
CA PRO A 663 40.89 -8.73 -15.03
C PRO A 663 40.63 -7.28 -15.46
N SER A 664 40.92 -6.96 -16.73
CA SER A 664 40.49 -5.69 -17.30
C SER A 664 38.96 -5.58 -17.31
N THR A 665 38.41 -4.37 -17.42
CA THR A 665 36.94 -4.21 -17.51
C THR A 665 36.35 -5.04 -18.64
N ALA A 666 36.95 -5.01 -19.83
CA ALA A 666 36.49 -5.81 -20.97
C ALA A 666 36.48 -7.32 -20.67
N GLN A 667 37.57 -7.83 -20.07
CA GLN A 667 37.66 -9.25 -19.70
C GLN A 667 36.63 -9.65 -18.62
N ALA A 668 36.33 -8.75 -17.68
CA ALA A 668 35.27 -9.00 -16.69
C ALA A 668 33.90 -9.06 -17.38
N LEU A 669 33.61 -8.14 -18.31
CA LEU A 669 32.34 -8.04 -19.02
C LEU A 669 32.08 -9.22 -19.99
N ASP A 670 33.12 -9.89 -20.47
CA ASP A 670 33.00 -11.07 -21.33
C ASP A 670 32.47 -12.33 -20.60
N LYS A 671 32.42 -12.30 -19.26
CA LYS A 671 31.93 -13.43 -18.45
C LYS A 671 30.49 -13.19 -17.94
N PRO A 672 29.66 -14.25 -17.82
CA PRO A 672 28.36 -14.12 -17.17
C PRO A 672 28.49 -13.73 -15.70
N TYR A 673 27.74 -12.74 -15.25
CA TYR A 673 27.89 -12.17 -13.90
C TYR A 673 27.73 -13.20 -12.77
N TYR A 674 26.81 -14.15 -12.91
CA TYR A 674 26.56 -15.18 -11.90
C TYR A 674 27.77 -16.10 -11.65
N THR A 675 28.65 -16.26 -12.64
CA THR A 675 29.88 -17.08 -12.54
C THR A 675 31.02 -16.40 -11.79
N LEU A 676 30.92 -15.08 -11.61
CA LEU A 676 31.98 -14.30 -10.96
C LEU A 676 31.98 -14.55 -9.45
N ARG A 677 33.17 -14.52 -8.83
CA ARG A 677 33.35 -14.81 -7.40
C ARG A 677 32.54 -13.85 -6.52
N ARG A 678 31.68 -14.42 -5.66
CA ARG A 678 30.81 -13.68 -4.73
C ARG A 678 31.64 -12.98 -3.64
N CYS A 679 31.12 -11.90 -3.06
CA CYS A 679 31.73 -11.33 -1.86
C CYS A 679 31.49 -12.26 -0.67
N LEU A 680 32.43 -12.24 0.27
CA LEU A 680 32.26 -12.94 1.55
C LEU A 680 31.10 -12.30 2.32
N PRO A 681 30.33 -13.10 3.10
CA PRO A 681 29.37 -12.55 4.05
C PRO A 681 30.06 -11.58 5.02
N ALA A 682 29.31 -10.61 5.57
CA ALA A 682 29.77 -9.88 6.74
C ALA A 682 29.94 -10.89 7.88
N GLY A 683 31.14 -10.94 8.46
CA GLY A 683 31.54 -11.92 9.46
C GLY A 683 31.21 -11.52 10.90
#